data_AF-A0AAJ2GIL3-F1
#
_entry.id   AF-A0AAJ2GIL3-F1
#
_cell.length_a   1.000
_cell.length_b   1.000
_cell.length_c   1.000
_cell.angle_alpha   90.00
_cell.angle_beta   90.00
_cell.angle_gamma   90.00
#
_symmetry.space_group_name_H-M   'P 1'
#
loop_
_entity.id
_entity.type
_entity.pdbx_description
1 polymer ?
#
loop_
_entity_poly.entity_id
_entity_poly.type
_entity_poly.pdbx_seq_one_letter_code
_entity_poly.pdbx_strand_id
1 'polypeptide(L)'
;MPRKRRYVAGMAKVHPFHSIHTHGLIRVGACTPTASVGDTIANAEATIALAKDGHKQGADLLVFPELSLTSYAIDDLHLQTAQHHATEAALAAVVAATAKLRPVLVVGAALPRNGRLYNCAVVIARGRILGVVPKVFLPNYREYYEKRWFASGAGITAPCHITVAGQTAPFGTDLLFAASDLEHFVFHAEICEDFWAPTPPSTMGALAGALICCNLSASNIVVGKARERALLCAAQSARAVCAYVFSAAGPGESTTDLAWDGQAMVHELGEALAESSRFGRAPGLLLADVDAERIEQERMRVGTFNDAARLADDPEKRFRRVSFEHKPDFGDIGLLRDTRRFPFVPNTPEKLDADCYEAFNIQVEGLLKRFQAAHAERLVIGVSGGLDSTHALIVAAKAMDRLGLPRDRILAFTMPGFATSEHTKGNAWALMRALGVDGDEIDIRPAARQMLADMGHPFADGQPIYDVTFENVQAGLRTDYLFRLANQRGGLVVGTGDLSELALGWCTYGVGDQMSHYAVNAGVPKTLIQFLIRWCIRDRQYDPETDKILEAILATEISPELVPAGADGAIQSTEARIGPYALNDFFLHYVVRHGMAPSKIAFLALHAWRDASAGRWPRDVPLSARVAYDLPTIALWLEKFLVRFFATSQFKRSAIPNGPKVSSGGALSPRGDWRAPSDGTARVWLEELARGLPQ
;
A
#
# COMPACT_ATOMS: atom_id res chain seq x y z
N MET A 1 31.39 -48.64 25.98
CA MET A 1 30.49 -47.60 26.54
C MET A 1 30.68 -46.28 25.77
N PRO A 2 29.75 -45.87 24.89
CA PRO A 2 29.71 -44.52 24.36
C PRO A 2 28.70 -43.67 25.15
N ARG A 3 29.12 -42.45 25.48
CA ARG A 3 28.38 -41.46 26.29
C ARG A 3 27.11 -40.98 25.59
N LYS A 4 25.97 -41.08 26.28
CA LYS A 4 24.68 -40.47 25.91
C LYS A 4 24.84 -38.94 25.79
N ARG A 5 24.64 -38.39 24.59
CA ARG A 5 24.40 -36.95 24.40
C ARG A 5 23.01 -36.64 24.98
N ARG A 6 22.98 -35.76 25.98
CA ARG A 6 21.75 -35.14 26.50
C ARG A 6 21.12 -34.33 25.36
N TYR A 7 19.91 -34.72 24.94
CA TYR A 7 19.03 -33.85 24.18
C TYR A 7 18.63 -32.69 25.09
N VAL A 8 19.14 -31.50 24.81
CA VAL A 8 18.51 -30.26 25.26
C VAL A 8 17.36 -30.04 24.29
N ALA A 9 16.13 -30.05 24.79
CA ALA A 9 14.95 -29.70 24.00
C ALA A 9 15.09 -28.24 23.55
N GLY A 10 15.60 -28.05 22.33
CA GLY A 10 15.55 -26.74 21.68
C GLY A 10 14.11 -26.46 21.29
N MET A 11 13.57 -25.32 21.75
CA MET A 11 12.38 -24.73 21.14
C MET A 11 12.56 -24.75 19.62
N ALA A 12 11.60 -25.31 18.89
CA ALA A 12 11.64 -25.32 17.43
C ALA A 12 11.85 -23.87 16.95
N LYS A 13 12.92 -23.63 16.19
CA LYS A 13 13.16 -22.32 15.58
C LYS A 13 11.98 -22.02 14.66
N VAL A 14 11.31 -20.90 14.88
CA VAL A 14 10.23 -20.43 14.01
C VAL A 14 10.78 -20.26 12.59
N HIS A 15 10.01 -20.66 11.58
CA HIS A 15 10.43 -20.54 10.18
C HIS A 15 10.63 -19.06 9.82
N PRO A 16 11.72 -18.67 9.10
CA PRO A 16 11.99 -17.28 8.74
C PRO A 16 10.84 -16.55 8.04
N PHE A 17 9.97 -17.28 7.36
CA PHE A 17 8.73 -16.74 6.77
C PHE A 17 7.88 -15.91 7.77
N HIS A 18 7.89 -16.22 9.05
CA HIS A 18 7.10 -15.48 10.05
C HIS A 18 7.82 -14.25 10.60
N SER A 19 9.07 -14.01 10.20
CA SER A 19 9.84 -12.84 10.62
C SER A 19 9.57 -11.66 9.70
N ILE A 20 9.26 -10.51 10.30
CA ILE A 20 9.13 -9.25 9.55
C ILE A 20 10.44 -8.88 8.83
N HIS A 21 11.59 -9.22 9.43
CA HIS A 21 12.92 -8.89 8.89
C HIS A 21 13.23 -9.67 7.61
N THR A 22 12.73 -10.91 7.50
CA THR A 22 12.86 -11.71 6.27
C THR A 22 12.11 -11.09 5.10
N HIS A 23 11.08 -10.29 5.38
CA HIS A 23 10.25 -9.61 4.39
C HIS A 23 10.64 -8.13 4.21
N GLY A 24 11.85 -7.73 4.64
CA GLY A 24 12.37 -6.38 4.44
C GLY A 24 11.66 -5.29 5.26
N LEU A 25 10.93 -5.66 6.31
CA LEU A 25 10.32 -4.71 7.24
C LEU A 25 11.24 -4.43 8.43
N ILE A 26 11.20 -3.18 8.89
CA ILE A 26 11.96 -2.67 10.04
C ILE A 26 10.97 -2.15 11.09
N ARG A 27 11.06 -2.64 12.33
CA ARG A 27 10.22 -2.14 13.43
C ARG A 27 10.80 -0.86 13.99
N VAL A 28 10.18 0.26 13.66
CA VAL A 28 10.58 1.58 14.16
C VAL A 28 9.68 2.02 15.30
N GLY A 29 10.19 2.90 16.16
CA GLY A 29 9.42 3.48 17.24
C GLY A 29 9.73 4.93 17.51
N ALA A 30 8.70 5.64 17.94
CA ALA A 30 8.77 7.02 18.44
C ALA A 30 8.43 7.01 19.94
N CYS A 31 9.39 7.46 20.74
CA CYS A 31 9.35 7.45 22.19
C CYS A 31 9.00 8.83 22.73
N THR A 32 8.10 8.91 23.71
CA THR A 32 7.75 10.16 24.42
C THR A 32 7.94 9.96 25.93
N PRO A 33 9.19 10.06 26.44
CA PRO A 33 9.45 9.94 27.87
C PRO A 33 8.78 11.09 28.65
N THR A 34 8.51 10.85 29.93
CA THR A 34 8.23 11.94 30.86
C THR A 34 9.53 12.68 31.13
N ALA A 35 9.60 13.93 30.71
CA ALA A 35 10.76 14.78 30.93
C ALA A 35 10.82 15.26 32.39
N SER A 36 12.03 15.52 32.87
CA SER A 36 12.32 16.23 34.10
C SER A 36 13.22 17.42 33.76
N VAL A 37 12.75 18.63 34.03
CA VAL A 37 13.36 19.88 33.59
C VAL A 37 14.78 20.01 34.17
N GLY A 38 15.81 19.87 33.32
CA GLY A 38 17.22 19.98 33.70
C GLY A 38 17.81 18.76 34.41
N ASP A 39 17.01 17.81 34.88
CA ASP A 39 17.47 16.61 35.59
C ASP A 39 17.85 15.50 34.60
N THR A 40 19.13 15.46 34.24
CA THR A 40 19.65 14.51 33.24
C THR A 40 19.65 13.06 33.72
N ILE A 41 19.65 12.82 35.04
CA ILE A 41 19.61 11.47 35.60
C ILE A 41 18.22 10.88 35.39
N ALA A 42 17.18 11.60 35.82
CA ALA A 42 15.80 11.17 35.63
C ALA A 42 15.46 10.97 34.13
N ASN A 43 15.92 11.88 33.27
CA ASN A 43 15.71 11.78 31.82
C ASN A 43 16.44 10.58 31.20
N ALA A 44 17.66 10.27 31.65
CA ALA A 44 18.37 9.07 31.22
C ALA A 44 17.65 7.80 31.67
N GLU A 45 17.16 7.75 32.91
CA GLU A 45 16.38 6.62 33.43
C GLU A 45 15.10 6.39 32.62
N ALA A 46 14.35 7.45 32.30
CA ALA A 46 13.17 7.40 31.45
C ALA A 46 13.50 6.91 30.03
N THR A 47 14.61 7.39 29.45
CA THR A 47 15.11 6.94 28.14
C THR A 47 15.46 5.45 28.16
N ILE A 48 16.17 4.99 29.19
CA ILE A 48 16.58 3.59 29.37
C ILE A 48 15.36 2.69 29.57
N ALA A 49 14.34 3.14 30.31
CA ALA A 49 13.11 2.40 30.51
C ALA A 49 12.39 2.14 29.18
N LEU A 50 12.16 3.18 28.37
CA LEU A 50 11.55 3.04 27.05
C LEU A 50 12.41 2.21 26.09
N ALA A 51 13.74 2.34 26.15
CA ALA A 51 14.65 1.51 25.35
C ALA A 51 14.53 0.02 25.71
N LYS A 52 14.39 -0.31 27.00
CA LYS A 52 14.15 -1.70 27.46
C LYS A 52 12.79 -2.21 27.01
N ASP A 53 11.76 -1.36 27.02
CA ASP A 53 10.42 -1.76 26.59
C ASP A 53 10.34 -1.95 25.06
N GLY A 54 10.98 -1.08 24.28
CA GLY A 54 11.14 -1.29 22.84
C GLY A 54 11.96 -2.55 22.53
N HIS A 55 13.02 -2.83 23.30
CA HIS A 55 13.77 -4.09 23.20
C HIS A 55 12.89 -5.32 23.43
N LYS A 56 11.99 -5.32 24.41
CA LYS A 56 11.04 -6.43 24.62
C LYS A 56 10.07 -6.60 23.44
N GLN A 57 9.69 -5.52 22.76
CA GLN A 57 8.60 -5.49 21.77
C GLN A 57 8.99 -5.62 20.28
N GLY A 58 10.21 -6.04 19.95
CA GLY A 58 10.61 -6.16 18.55
C GLY A 58 11.27 -4.93 17.89
N ALA A 59 11.26 -3.73 18.50
CA ALA A 59 11.87 -2.53 17.92
C ALA A 59 13.35 -2.68 17.50
N ASP A 60 13.65 -2.20 16.30
CA ASP A 60 14.98 -2.07 15.69
C ASP A 60 15.55 -0.65 15.83
N LEU A 61 14.68 0.36 15.80
CA LEU A 61 15.03 1.77 15.87
C LEU A 61 14.07 2.51 16.80
N LEU A 62 14.60 3.33 17.72
CA LEU A 62 13.81 4.16 18.64
C LEU A 62 14.26 5.61 18.58
N VAL A 63 13.34 6.51 18.24
CA VAL A 63 13.57 7.96 18.13
C VAL A 63 12.98 8.66 19.35
N PHE A 64 13.79 9.42 20.06
CA PHE A 64 13.40 10.21 21.22
C PHE A 64 13.21 11.69 20.86
N PRO A 65 12.60 12.50 21.74
CA PRO A 65 12.42 13.92 21.50
C PRO A 65 13.76 14.67 21.42
N GLU A 66 13.68 15.87 20.88
CA GLU A 66 14.79 16.82 20.88
C GLU A 66 15.24 17.12 22.32
N LEU A 67 16.56 17.17 22.54
CA LEU A 67 17.16 17.45 23.85
C LEU A 67 16.59 16.59 25.00
N SER A 68 16.14 15.36 24.69
CA SER A 68 15.46 14.49 25.66
C SER A 68 16.26 14.17 26.92
N LEU A 69 17.59 14.25 26.90
CA LEU A 69 18.41 14.08 28.11
C LEU A 69 18.45 15.31 29.02
N THR A 70 18.33 16.52 28.48
CA THR A 70 18.38 17.76 29.28
C THR A 70 17.01 18.35 29.58
N SER A 71 15.98 17.93 28.84
CA SER A 71 14.76 18.73 28.59
C SER A 71 15.08 19.88 27.62
N TYR A 72 14.17 20.15 26.70
CA TYR A 72 14.32 21.25 25.73
C TYR A 72 14.19 22.62 26.42
N ALA A 73 13.15 22.78 27.24
CA ALA A 73 12.75 24.07 27.79
C ALA A 73 13.45 24.38 29.12
N ILE A 74 14.78 24.52 29.07
CA ILE A 74 15.62 24.92 30.22
C ILE A 74 16.37 26.24 29.99
N ASP A 75 16.16 26.89 28.84
CA ASP A 75 16.72 28.19 28.48
C ASP A 75 18.22 28.36 28.77
N ASP A 76 18.61 29.41 29.49
CA ASP A 76 20.01 29.72 29.82
C ASP A 76 20.69 28.65 30.69
N LEU A 77 19.94 27.68 31.23
CA LEU A 77 20.53 26.52 31.89
C LEU A 77 21.31 25.64 30.91
N HIS A 78 21.00 25.69 29.60
CA HIS A 78 21.80 25.07 28.55
C HIS A 78 23.26 25.55 28.55
N LEU A 79 23.54 26.77 29.02
CA LEU A 79 24.89 27.34 29.01
C LEU A 79 25.70 27.04 30.28
N GLN A 80 25.14 26.31 31.24
CA GLN A 80 25.82 26.01 32.50
C GLN A 80 26.74 24.79 32.35
N THR A 81 28.01 24.91 32.72
CA THR A 81 28.98 23.80 32.66
C THR A 81 28.54 22.59 33.48
N ALA A 82 27.85 22.80 34.59
CA ALA A 82 27.25 21.71 35.37
C ALA A 82 26.26 20.88 34.54
N GLN A 83 25.44 21.53 33.71
CA GLN A 83 24.50 20.86 32.82
C GLN A 83 25.23 20.08 31.73
N HIS A 84 26.34 20.61 31.19
CA HIS A 84 27.16 19.90 30.20
C HIS A 84 27.74 18.60 30.77
N HIS A 85 28.35 18.66 31.95
CA HIS A 85 28.89 17.48 32.63
C HIS A 85 27.79 16.47 32.97
N ALA A 86 26.64 16.94 33.45
CA ALA A 86 25.49 16.09 33.77
C ALA A 86 24.91 15.41 32.51
N THR A 87 24.91 16.10 31.37
CA THR A 87 24.47 15.56 30.08
C THR A 87 25.42 14.47 29.60
N GLU A 88 26.73 14.68 29.70
CA GLU A 88 27.71 13.68 29.31
C GLU A 88 27.64 12.42 30.20
N ALA A 89 27.47 12.59 31.51
CA ALA A 89 27.30 11.46 32.45
C ALA A 89 25.99 10.68 32.17
N ALA A 90 24.89 11.38 31.93
CA ALA A 90 23.61 10.78 31.53
C ALA A 90 23.74 10.00 30.21
N LEU A 91 24.42 10.56 29.22
CA LEU A 91 24.68 9.89 27.96
C LEU A 91 25.54 8.62 28.17
N ALA A 92 26.58 8.69 29.01
CA ALA A 92 27.39 7.52 29.36
C ALA A 92 26.54 6.41 30.01
N ALA A 93 25.58 6.76 30.87
CA ALA A 93 24.65 5.81 31.47
C ALA A 93 23.72 5.16 30.42
N VAL A 94 23.17 5.94 29.48
CA VAL A 94 22.37 5.40 28.37
C VAL A 94 23.20 4.46 27.51
N VAL A 95 24.41 4.88 27.11
CA VAL A 95 25.34 4.06 26.33
C VAL A 95 25.59 2.73 27.06
N ALA A 96 25.98 2.75 28.33
CA ALA A 96 26.22 1.53 29.11
C ALA A 96 24.98 0.62 29.18
N ALA A 97 23.79 1.20 29.39
CA ALA A 97 22.54 0.44 29.47
C ALA A 97 22.14 -0.21 28.14
N THR A 98 22.51 0.39 27.00
CA THR A 98 22.19 -0.14 25.66
C THR A 98 23.08 -1.30 25.21
N ALA A 99 24.15 -1.64 25.94
CA ALA A 99 25.13 -2.65 25.53
C ALA A 99 24.52 -4.00 25.10
N LYS A 100 23.42 -4.40 25.74
CA LYS A 100 22.69 -5.64 25.45
C LYS A 100 21.33 -5.43 24.79
N LEU A 101 20.90 -4.18 24.61
CA LEU A 101 19.64 -3.87 23.95
C LEU A 101 19.81 -3.99 22.44
N ARG A 102 18.76 -4.45 21.77
CA ARG A 102 18.75 -4.54 20.30
C ARG A 102 18.48 -3.21 19.57
N PRO A 103 17.57 -2.32 20.01
CA PRO A 103 17.24 -1.15 19.21
C PRO A 103 18.42 -0.19 19.12
N VAL A 104 18.59 0.42 17.95
CA VAL A 104 19.37 1.64 17.77
C VAL A 104 18.57 2.79 18.36
N LEU A 105 19.18 3.58 19.24
CA LEU A 105 18.54 4.75 19.84
C LEU A 105 19.01 6.02 19.13
N VAL A 106 18.08 6.94 18.88
CA VAL A 106 18.37 8.30 18.44
C VAL A 106 17.90 9.25 19.55
N VAL A 107 18.85 9.77 20.33
CA VAL A 107 18.60 10.48 21.60
C VAL A 107 19.04 11.94 21.50
N GLY A 108 18.21 12.87 22.00
CA GLY A 108 18.53 14.30 21.99
C GLY A 108 19.44 14.72 23.16
N ALA A 109 20.49 15.50 22.87
CA ALA A 109 21.41 16.03 23.88
C ALA A 109 22.05 17.36 23.46
N ALA A 110 22.34 18.23 24.43
CA ALA A 110 23.13 19.44 24.25
C ALA A 110 24.63 19.13 24.45
N LEU A 111 25.45 19.28 23.41
CA LEU A 111 26.86 18.84 23.44
C LEU A 111 27.85 19.96 23.09
N PRO A 112 28.87 20.21 23.93
CA PRO A 112 29.92 21.19 23.64
C PRO A 112 30.94 20.64 22.64
N ARG A 113 31.37 21.46 21.69
CA ARG A 113 32.48 21.18 20.77
C ARG A 113 33.13 22.46 20.28
N ASN A 114 34.46 22.56 20.39
CA ASN A 114 35.26 23.70 19.93
C ASN A 114 34.74 25.05 20.43
N GLY A 115 34.37 25.14 21.72
CA GLY A 115 33.89 26.37 22.34
C GLY A 115 32.45 26.78 21.96
N ARG A 116 31.67 25.88 21.35
CA ARG A 116 30.26 26.09 20.99
C ARG A 116 29.41 24.96 21.56
N LEU A 117 28.14 25.24 21.84
CA LEU A 117 27.15 24.24 22.22
C LEU A 117 26.28 23.88 21.00
N TYR A 118 26.00 22.60 20.80
CA TYR A 118 25.14 22.13 19.71
C TYR A 118 23.96 21.35 20.26
N ASN A 119 22.80 21.54 19.63
CA ASN A 119 21.64 20.68 19.81
C ASN A 119 21.82 19.45 18.90
N CYS A 120 21.92 18.27 19.49
CA CYS A 120 22.38 17.08 18.80
C CYS A 120 21.43 15.90 18.95
N ALA A 121 21.33 15.11 17.88
CA ALA A 121 20.83 13.75 17.88
C ALA A 121 22.03 12.80 17.99
N VAL A 122 22.11 12.04 19.07
CA VAL A 122 23.15 11.04 19.32
C VAL A 122 22.62 9.67 18.97
N VAL A 123 23.29 9.00 18.03
CA VAL A 123 22.91 7.66 17.58
C VAL A 123 23.70 6.62 18.36
N ILE A 124 23.01 5.75 19.08
CA ILE A 124 23.59 4.79 20.01
C ILE A 124 23.13 3.38 19.66
N ALA A 125 24.06 2.45 19.50
CA ALA A 125 23.73 1.05 19.31
C ALA A 125 24.70 0.17 20.11
N ARG A 126 24.16 -0.77 20.89
CA ARG A 126 24.93 -1.81 21.60
C ARG A 126 26.15 -1.26 22.37
N GLY A 127 25.94 -0.17 23.12
CA GLY A 127 27.01 0.43 23.93
C GLY A 127 28.02 1.26 23.16
N ARG A 128 27.74 1.60 21.89
CA ARG A 128 28.59 2.45 21.06
C ARG A 128 27.81 3.67 20.56
N ILE A 129 28.48 4.81 20.55
CA ILE A 129 27.99 5.99 19.82
C ILE A 129 28.42 5.82 18.36
N LEU A 130 27.44 5.66 17.48
CA LEU A 130 27.67 5.50 16.04
C LEU A 130 27.97 6.84 15.37
N GLY A 131 27.33 7.92 15.84
CA GLY A 131 27.50 9.26 15.30
C GLY A 131 26.66 10.29 16.04
N VAL A 132 26.96 11.56 15.80
CA VAL A 132 26.28 12.70 16.41
C VAL A 132 25.91 13.70 15.33
N VAL A 133 24.61 13.97 15.18
CA VAL A 133 24.07 14.87 14.15
C VAL A 133 23.62 16.18 14.80
N PRO A 134 24.27 17.33 14.50
CA PRO A 134 23.84 18.63 15.02
C PRO A 134 22.67 19.21 14.20
N LYS A 135 21.73 19.90 14.89
CA LYS A 135 20.61 20.63 14.28
C LYS A 135 21.11 21.71 13.32
N VAL A 136 20.52 21.82 12.14
CA VAL A 136 20.95 22.79 11.12
C VAL A 136 20.24 24.11 11.30
N PHE A 137 18.91 24.08 11.31
CA PHE A 137 18.08 25.28 11.37
C PHE A 137 17.69 25.55 12.83
N LEU A 138 18.25 26.61 13.41
CA LEU A 138 17.92 27.04 14.77
C LEU A 138 16.85 28.13 14.71
N PRO A 139 15.59 27.85 15.10
CA PRO A 139 14.55 28.86 15.11
C PRO A 139 14.88 29.93 16.17
N ASN A 140 14.75 31.19 15.79
CA ASN A 140 15.00 32.34 16.64
C ASN A 140 13.95 33.43 16.37
N TYR A 141 12.69 32.99 16.38
CA TYR A 141 11.51 33.80 16.09
C TYR A 141 10.35 33.32 16.96
N ARG A 142 9.42 34.24 17.28
CA ARG A 142 8.25 34.00 18.14
C ARG A 142 8.65 33.37 19.48
N GLU A 143 8.20 32.15 19.78
CA GLU A 143 8.49 31.45 21.03
C GLU A 143 9.90 30.84 21.10
N TYR A 144 10.66 30.83 20.00
CA TYR A 144 11.95 30.15 19.91
C TYR A 144 13.14 31.12 19.99
N TYR A 145 14.13 30.76 20.80
CA TYR A 145 15.35 31.55 21.06
C TYR A 145 16.64 30.73 20.88
N GLU A 146 16.62 29.65 20.10
CA GLU A 146 17.68 28.64 20.12
C GLU A 146 19.07 29.17 19.75
N LYS A 147 19.14 30.19 18.88
CA LYS A 147 20.43 30.82 18.50
C LYS A 147 21.13 31.53 19.66
N ARG A 148 20.43 31.79 20.77
CA ARG A 148 21.03 32.31 22.00
C ARG A 148 21.99 31.29 22.63
N TRP A 149 21.66 30.00 22.57
CA TRP A 149 22.40 28.94 23.27
C TRP A 149 23.19 28.04 22.34
N PHE A 150 22.66 27.76 21.15
CA PHE A 150 23.18 26.75 20.23
C PHE A 150 23.82 27.36 18.98
N ALA A 151 24.85 26.67 18.48
CA ALA A 151 25.42 26.90 17.17
C ALA A 151 24.76 25.98 16.13
N SER A 152 24.59 26.50 14.91
CA SER A 152 24.07 25.72 13.78
C SER A 152 25.07 24.66 13.33
N GLY A 153 24.57 23.47 13.01
CA GLY A 153 25.29 22.38 12.37
C GLY A 153 25.56 22.57 10.87
N ALA A 154 25.06 23.66 10.25
CA ALA A 154 25.21 23.91 8.84
C ALA A 154 26.68 23.87 8.38
N GLY A 155 26.96 23.09 7.33
CA GLY A 155 28.30 22.96 6.75
C GLY A 155 29.26 22.08 7.55
N ILE A 156 28.81 21.44 8.64
CA ILE A 156 29.65 20.49 9.39
C ILE A 156 29.56 19.12 8.71
N THR A 157 30.57 18.83 7.89
CA THR A 157 30.70 17.57 7.13
C THR A 157 32.07 16.91 7.36
N ALA A 158 32.34 15.80 6.68
CA ALA A 158 33.62 15.11 6.72
C ALA A 158 34.85 16.02 6.49
N PRO A 159 36.01 15.74 7.14
CA PRO A 159 36.22 14.83 8.26
C PRO A 159 35.98 15.55 9.60
N CYS A 160 34.87 15.25 10.27
CA CYS A 160 34.53 15.91 11.54
C CYS A 160 34.07 14.89 12.59
N HIS A 161 34.60 15.02 13.81
CA HIS A 161 34.39 14.11 14.94
C HIS A 161 34.13 14.89 16.23
N ILE A 162 33.50 14.22 17.20
CA ILE A 162 33.30 14.67 18.58
C ILE A 162 33.69 13.56 19.55
N THR A 163 34.27 13.91 20.70
CA THR A 163 34.52 13.00 21.81
C THR A 163 33.50 13.29 22.91
N VAL A 164 32.71 12.29 23.28
CA VAL A 164 31.68 12.40 24.31
C VAL A 164 31.46 11.04 24.97
N ALA A 165 31.24 11.01 26.28
CA ALA A 165 31.05 9.80 27.06
C ALA A 165 32.22 8.80 26.88
N GLY A 166 33.44 9.34 26.75
CA GLY A 166 34.67 8.54 26.53
C GLY A 166 34.80 7.89 25.16
N GLN A 167 33.90 8.17 24.20
CA GLN A 167 33.95 7.62 22.84
C GLN A 167 34.13 8.74 21.82
N THR A 168 34.88 8.47 20.75
CA THR A 168 34.99 9.37 19.60
C THR A 168 34.12 8.86 18.46
N ALA A 169 33.25 9.73 17.94
CA ALA A 169 32.29 9.39 16.89
C ALA A 169 32.27 10.45 15.78
N PRO A 170 31.86 10.09 14.55
CA PRO A 170 31.56 11.06 13.49
C PRO A 170 30.56 12.12 13.96
N PHE A 171 30.86 13.39 13.68
CA PHE A 171 30.01 14.54 13.97
C PHE A 171 29.70 15.29 12.68
N GLY A 172 28.42 15.48 12.35
CA GLY A 172 28.02 16.23 11.17
C GLY A 172 26.63 15.88 10.65
N THR A 173 26.20 16.63 9.62
CA THR A 173 24.85 16.54 9.02
C THR A 173 24.81 15.61 7.80
N ASP A 174 25.95 15.04 7.43
CA ASP A 174 26.22 14.18 6.29
C ASP A 174 26.31 12.70 6.70
N LEU A 175 25.57 12.27 7.72
CA LEU A 175 25.64 10.90 8.24
C LEU A 175 24.46 10.05 7.78
N LEU A 176 24.77 8.85 7.26
CA LEU A 176 23.83 7.74 7.12
C LEU A 176 24.24 6.61 8.05
N PHE A 177 23.27 5.96 8.68
CA PHE A 177 23.51 4.80 9.53
C PHE A 177 22.92 3.58 8.86
N ALA A 178 23.75 2.56 8.62
CA ALA A 178 23.36 1.38 7.87
C ALA A 178 23.73 0.10 8.63
N ALA A 179 22.76 -0.78 8.85
CA ALA A 179 23.04 -2.10 9.36
C ALA A 179 23.79 -2.93 8.30
N SER A 180 24.84 -3.65 8.70
CA SER A 180 25.60 -4.53 7.81
C SER A 180 24.98 -5.92 7.66
N ASP A 181 24.06 -6.28 8.56
CA ASP A 181 23.48 -7.62 8.73
C ASP A 181 21.94 -7.62 8.74
N LEU A 182 21.32 -6.48 8.43
CA LEU A 182 19.89 -6.36 8.17
C LEU A 182 19.69 -5.46 6.95
N GLU A 183 19.31 -6.08 5.83
CA GLU A 183 19.09 -5.36 4.58
C GLU A 183 17.99 -4.30 4.72
N HIS A 184 18.09 -3.23 3.94
CA HIS A 184 17.17 -2.08 3.96
C HIS A 184 17.12 -1.29 5.28
N PHE A 185 17.84 -1.68 6.34
CA PHE A 185 17.93 -0.87 7.56
C PHE A 185 18.96 0.26 7.40
N VAL A 186 18.53 1.33 6.71
CA VAL A 186 19.33 2.53 6.46
C VAL A 186 18.56 3.77 6.85
N PHE A 187 19.11 4.57 7.76
CA PHE A 187 18.42 5.75 8.28
C PHE A 187 19.30 7.00 8.39
N HIS A 188 18.63 8.15 8.43
CA HIS A 188 19.20 9.48 8.63
C HIS A 188 18.40 10.21 9.72
N ALA A 189 19.05 11.06 10.50
CA ALA A 189 18.42 11.82 11.56
C ALA A 189 18.54 13.33 11.30
N GLU A 190 17.48 14.07 11.63
CA GLU A 190 17.43 15.52 11.67
C GLU A 190 16.61 15.97 12.90
N ILE A 191 16.58 17.28 13.19
CA ILE A 191 16.03 17.77 14.46
C ILE A 191 15.05 18.92 14.23
N CYS A 192 13.79 18.71 14.65
CA CYS A 192 12.72 19.69 14.75
C CYS A 192 12.63 20.65 13.55
N GLU A 193 12.96 21.93 13.72
CA GLU A 193 12.94 22.96 12.68
C GLU A 193 13.57 22.53 11.34
N ASP A 194 14.52 21.60 11.36
CA ASP A 194 15.11 21.01 10.16
C ASP A 194 14.07 20.55 9.13
N PHE A 195 12.95 19.94 9.55
CA PHE A 195 11.91 19.47 8.63
C PHE A 195 10.91 20.55 8.19
N TRP A 196 10.87 21.68 8.91
CA TRP A 196 10.08 22.86 8.56
C TRP A 196 10.79 23.74 7.54
N ALA A 197 12.12 23.62 7.46
CA ALA A 197 12.92 24.37 6.52
C ALA A 197 12.48 24.05 5.07
N PRO A 198 12.50 25.03 4.14
CA PRO A 198 12.18 24.80 2.74
C PRO A 198 13.05 23.73 2.07
N THR A 199 14.25 23.50 2.60
CA THR A 199 15.21 22.49 2.12
C THR A 199 15.64 21.61 3.29
N PRO A 200 14.80 20.66 3.73
CA PRO A 200 15.08 19.89 4.93
C PRO A 200 16.24 18.90 4.70
N PRO A 201 17.16 18.72 5.67
CA PRO A 201 18.28 17.78 5.59
C PRO A 201 17.87 16.35 5.18
N SER A 202 16.70 15.89 5.63
CA SER A 202 16.10 14.61 5.25
C SER A 202 15.98 14.40 3.75
N THR A 203 15.81 15.47 2.95
CA THR A 203 15.78 15.37 1.49
C THR A 203 17.12 14.86 0.97
N MET A 204 18.22 15.46 1.43
CA MET A 204 19.57 15.04 1.03
C MET A 204 19.92 13.68 1.62
N GLY A 205 19.51 13.39 2.86
CA GLY A 205 19.69 12.07 3.47
C GLY A 205 18.97 10.96 2.69
N ALA A 206 17.73 11.21 2.26
CA ALA A 206 16.97 10.27 1.45
C ALA A 206 17.61 10.03 0.08
N LEU A 207 17.99 11.10 -0.63
CA LEU A 207 18.70 11.02 -1.92
C LEU A 207 20.07 10.34 -1.79
N ALA A 208 20.71 10.42 -0.62
CA ALA A 208 21.95 9.71 -0.32
C ALA A 208 21.75 8.22 0.00
N GLY A 209 20.51 7.77 0.18
CA GLY A 209 20.16 6.36 0.40
C GLY A 209 19.49 6.04 1.74
N ALA A 210 19.11 7.03 2.56
CA ALA A 210 18.29 6.76 3.74
C ALA A 210 16.88 6.30 3.32
N LEU A 211 16.45 5.14 3.80
CA LEU A 211 15.07 4.65 3.62
C LEU A 211 14.16 5.13 4.75
N ILE A 212 14.73 5.40 5.93
CA ILE A 212 14.03 5.92 7.10
C ILE A 212 14.65 7.26 7.50
N CYS A 213 13.83 8.30 7.66
CA CYS A 213 14.24 9.58 8.22
C CYS A 213 13.66 9.74 9.63
N CYS A 214 14.49 10.17 10.57
CA CYS A 214 14.14 10.35 11.97
C CYS A 214 14.10 11.84 12.30
N ASN A 215 13.06 12.27 13.00
CA ASN A 215 12.94 13.63 13.51
C ASN A 215 12.75 13.63 15.02
N LEU A 216 13.72 14.20 15.71
CA LEU A 216 13.63 14.51 17.12
C LEU A 216 13.06 15.92 17.24
N SER A 217 11.93 16.07 17.90
CA SER A 217 11.26 17.35 18.06
C SER A 217 11.00 17.65 19.53
N ALA A 218 11.17 18.90 19.94
CA ALA A 218 10.56 19.36 21.17
C ALA A 218 9.14 19.81 20.85
N SER A 219 9.03 20.77 19.93
CA SER A 219 7.79 21.28 19.36
C SER A 219 6.71 21.52 20.42
N ASN A 220 6.71 22.69 21.05
CA ASN A 220 5.57 23.16 21.86
C ASN A 220 4.27 23.07 21.05
N ILE A 221 3.18 22.73 21.72
CA ILE A 221 1.86 22.64 21.08
C ILE A 221 1.13 23.97 21.13
N VAL A 222 0.52 24.32 20.00
CA VAL A 222 -0.49 25.39 19.87
C VAL A 222 -1.66 24.87 19.03
N VAL A 223 -2.76 25.60 19.00
CA VAL A 223 -3.94 25.24 18.19
C VAL A 223 -3.52 25.08 16.72
N GLY A 224 -3.87 23.95 16.11
CA GLY A 224 -3.60 23.65 14.69
C GLY A 224 -2.25 22.98 14.40
N LYS A 225 -1.23 23.14 15.26
CA LYS A 225 0.14 22.68 14.97
C LYS A 225 0.30 21.16 14.83
N ALA A 226 -0.53 20.37 15.52
CA ALA A 226 -0.54 18.91 15.34
C ALA A 226 -0.92 18.48 13.92
N ARG A 227 -1.86 19.21 13.28
CA ARG A 227 -2.25 18.98 11.88
C ARG A 227 -1.13 19.38 10.92
N GLU A 228 -0.42 20.47 11.22
CA GLU A 228 0.73 20.92 10.43
C GLU A 228 1.89 19.93 10.50
N ARG A 229 2.20 19.40 11.69
CA ARG A 229 3.21 18.33 11.85
C ARG A 229 2.84 17.09 11.03
N ALA A 230 1.59 16.63 11.11
CA ALA A 230 1.12 15.48 10.33
C ALA A 230 1.22 15.74 8.82
N LEU A 231 0.78 16.92 8.36
CA LEU A 231 0.89 17.34 6.96
C LEU A 231 2.35 17.30 6.47
N LEU A 232 3.29 17.86 7.23
CA LEU A 232 4.69 17.91 6.84
C LEU A 232 5.36 16.53 6.90
N CYS A 233 5.04 15.69 7.89
CA CYS A 233 5.53 14.30 7.94
C CYS A 233 5.04 13.49 6.73
N ALA A 234 3.75 13.60 6.40
CA ALA A 234 3.18 12.97 5.21
C ALA A 234 3.83 13.52 3.93
N ALA A 235 3.90 14.84 3.77
CA ALA A 235 4.48 15.46 2.58
C ALA A 235 5.97 15.11 2.40
N GLN A 236 6.75 15.09 3.49
CA GLN A 236 8.17 14.78 3.43
C GLN A 236 8.40 13.29 3.15
N SER A 237 7.67 12.37 3.80
CA SER A 237 7.78 10.93 3.51
C SER A 237 7.40 10.59 2.07
N ALA A 238 6.39 11.26 1.51
CA ALA A 238 6.00 11.11 0.10
C ALA A 238 7.05 11.68 -0.86
N ARG A 239 7.48 12.95 -0.68
CA ARG A 239 8.41 13.62 -1.59
C ARG A 239 9.81 13.02 -1.58
N ALA A 240 10.29 12.64 -0.39
CA ALA A 240 11.60 12.04 -0.22
C ALA A 240 11.59 10.51 -0.43
N VAL A 241 10.43 9.93 -0.77
CA VAL A 241 10.23 8.50 -0.98
C VAL A 241 10.91 7.72 0.16
N CYS A 242 10.44 7.93 1.39
CA CYS A 242 10.99 7.34 2.61
C CYS A 242 9.91 7.07 3.66
N ALA A 243 10.31 6.42 4.75
CA ALA A 243 9.57 6.47 6.01
C ALA A 243 10.05 7.65 6.85
N TYR A 244 9.15 8.19 7.67
CA TYR A 244 9.42 9.34 8.51
C TYR A 244 8.92 9.08 9.94
N VAL A 245 9.86 9.02 10.89
CA VAL A 245 9.60 8.73 12.31
C VAL A 245 9.75 10.03 13.10
N PHE A 246 8.65 10.52 13.66
CA PHE A 246 8.58 11.79 14.36
C PHE A 246 8.29 11.57 15.84
N SER A 247 9.07 12.20 16.71
CA SER A 247 8.82 12.23 18.16
C SER A 247 8.90 13.64 18.71
N ALA A 248 7.80 14.15 19.28
CA ALA A 248 7.75 15.42 19.99
C ALA A 248 7.90 15.26 21.52
N ALA A 249 8.35 16.32 22.20
CA ALA A 249 8.36 16.36 23.64
C ALA A 249 6.93 16.41 24.21
N GLY A 250 6.78 15.86 25.42
CA GLY A 250 5.47 15.63 26.04
C GLY A 250 5.45 16.02 27.51
N PRO A 251 4.89 15.17 28.40
CA PRO A 251 4.70 15.54 29.79
C PRO A 251 6.04 15.79 30.50
N GLY A 252 6.08 16.84 31.32
CA GLY A 252 7.20 17.14 32.22
C GLY A 252 8.20 18.18 31.72
N GLU A 253 8.12 18.59 30.46
CA GLU A 253 8.82 19.79 29.98
C GLU A 253 8.30 21.06 30.67
N SER A 254 9.15 22.09 30.73
CA SER A 254 8.78 23.37 31.37
C SER A 254 7.57 24.00 30.71
N THR A 255 6.63 24.43 31.55
CA THR A 255 5.42 25.16 31.14
C THR A 255 5.46 26.63 31.54
N THR A 256 6.66 27.21 31.68
CA THR A 256 6.80 28.65 32.01
C THR A 256 6.02 29.49 31.01
N ASP A 257 6.17 29.20 29.71
CA ASP A 257 5.47 29.90 28.61
C ASP A 257 4.83 28.97 27.57
N LEU A 258 5.06 27.65 27.66
CA LEU A 258 4.72 26.67 26.61
C LEU A 258 3.92 25.49 27.14
N ALA A 259 3.33 24.72 26.23
CA ALA A 259 2.69 23.44 26.52
C ALA A 259 3.19 22.37 25.55
N TRP A 260 3.01 21.10 25.90
CA TRP A 260 3.60 19.96 25.21
C TRP A 260 2.58 18.83 25.11
N ASP A 261 2.47 18.19 23.94
CA ASP A 261 1.44 17.18 23.69
C ASP A 261 1.97 15.77 23.45
N GLY A 262 3.29 15.59 23.36
CA GLY A 262 3.90 14.26 23.21
C GLY A 262 3.47 13.52 21.94
N GLN A 263 3.19 14.26 20.87
CA GLN A 263 2.78 13.66 19.60
C GLN A 263 3.92 12.84 19.00
N ALA A 264 3.65 11.58 18.71
CA ALA A 264 4.52 10.65 18.01
C ALA A 264 3.81 10.11 16.78
N MET A 265 4.52 9.97 15.66
CA MET A 265 3.94 9.53 14.39
C MET A 265 4.97 8.75 13.57
N VAL A 266 4.48 7.78 12.79
CA VAL A 266 5.26 7.10 11.77
C VAL A 266 4.51 7.20 10.45
N HIS A 267 5.14 7.78 9.44
CA HIS A 267 4.62 7.85 8.07
C HIS A 267 5.50 7.02 7.12
N GLU A 268 4.90 6.49 6.07
CA GLU A 268 5.59 5.78 4.98
C GLU A 268 4.98 6.22 3.66
N LEU A 269 5.77 6.84 2.79
CA LEU A 269 5.33 7.25 1.44
C LEU A 269 4.05 8.12 1.46
N GLY A 270 3.88 8.97 2.47
CA GLY A 270 2.72 9.83 2.66
C GLY A 270 1.60 9.25 3.51
N GLU A 271 1.57 7.94 3.74
CA GLU A 271 0.55 7.28 4.56
C GLU A 271 0.96 7.23 6.03
N ALA A 272 0.05 7.56 6.94
CA ALA A 272 0.26 7.40 8.37
C ALA A 272 0.14 5.91 8.74
N LEU A 273 1.23 5.30 9.23
CA LEU A 273 1.23 3.92 9.70
C LEU A 273 0.74 3.82 11.15
N ALA A 274 1.15 4.78 11.98
CA ALA A 274 0.80 4.83 13.38
C ALA A 274 0.89 6.27 13.91
N GLU A 275 0.01 6.63 14.85
CA GLU A 275 0.02 7.90 15.57
C GLU A 275 -0.28 7.65 17.05
N SER A 276 0.37 8.40 17.95
CA SER A 276 0.10 8.31 19.38
C SER A 276 -1.13 9.12 19.79
N SER A 277 -1.68 8.79 20.97
CA SER A 277 -2.56 9.72 21.66
C SER A 277 -1.77 10.95 22.09
N ARG A 278 -2.43 12.11 22.04
CA ARG A 278 -1.85 13.41 22.44
C ARG A 278 -2.23 13.72 23.89
N PHE A 279 -1.40 14.51 24.56
CA PHE A 279 -1.57 14.93 25.97
C PHE A 279 -1.59 13.76 26.96
N GLY A 280 -0.92 12.66 26.63
CA GLY A 280 -0.69 11.55 27.56
C GLY A 280 0.17 11.98 28.74
N ARG A 281 -0.18 11.53 29.96
CA ARG A 281 0.63 11.76 31.16
C ARG A 281 1.72 10.71 31.37
N ALA A 282 1.47 9.49 30.90
CA ALA A 282 2.41 8.39 30.99
C ALA A 282 3.43 8.44 29.83
N PRO A 283 4.65 7.91 30.02
CA PRO A 283 5.59 7.71 28.93
C PRO A 283 4.96 6.90 27.79
N GLY A 284 5.17 7.34 26.55
CA GLY A 284 4.64 6.67 25.36
C GLY A 284 5.73 5.96 24.54
N LEU A 285 5.36 4.82 23.97
CA LEU A 285 6.13 4.12 22.93
C LEU A 285 5.17 3.74 21.81
N LEU A 286 5.28 4.44 20.68
CA LEU A 286 4.56 4.11 19.45
C LEU A 286 5.46 3.23 18.59
N LEU A 287 4.97 2.07 18.14
CA LEU A 287 5.69 1.15 17.25
C LEU A 287 4.94 0.95 15.95
N ALA A 288 5.67 0.80 14.85
CA ALA A 288 5.14 0.43 13.55
C ALA A 288 6.19 -0.34 12.74
N ASP A 289 5.73 -1.24 11.87
CA ASP A 289 6.59 -1.95 10.93
C ASP A 289 6.60 -1.22 9.58
N VAL A 290 7.73 -0.55 9.31
CA VAL A 290 8.01 0.12 8.04
C VAL A 290 8.47 -0.91 7.01
N ASP A 291 7.89 -0.87 5.82
CA ASP A 291 8.30 -1.70 4.70
C ASP A 291 9.44 -0.99 3.92
N ALA A 292 10.68 -1.24 4.33
CA ALA A 292 11.85 -0.55 3.78
C ALA A 292 12.20 -1.04 2.37
N GLU A 293 11.98 -2.33 2.08
CA GLU A 293 12.09 -2.88 0.73
C GLU A 293 11.07 -2.24 -0.22
N ARG A 294 9.81 -2.01 0.23
CA ARG A 294 8.80 -1.28 -0.58
C ARG A 294 9.28 0.10 -0.97
N ILE A 295 9.89 0.83 -0.04
CA ILE A 295 10.42 2.18 -0.30
C ILE A 295 11.49 2.14 -1.39
N GLU A 296 12.41 1.18 -1.31
CA GLU A 296 13.44 0.99 -2.32
C GLU A 296 12.84 0.62 -3.69
N GLN A 297 11.86 -0.29 -3.72
CA GLN A 297 11.13 -0.65 -4.94
C GLN A 297 10.37 0.55 -5.56
N GLU A 298 9.83 1.46 -4.76
CA GLU A 298 9.21 2.70 -5.27
C GLU A 298 10.26 3.62 -5.89
N ARG A 299 11.44 3.77 -5.28
CA ARG A 299 12.53 4.58 -5.85
C ARG A 299 12.99 4.07 -7.22
N MET A 300 12.99 2.75 -7.43
CA MET A 300 13.28 2.15 -8.74
C MET A 300 12.24 2.50 -9.82
N ARG A 301 10.99 2.78 -9.43
CA ARG A 301 9.88 3.13 -10.34
C ARG A 301 9.74 4.63 -10.55
N VAL A 302 10.11 5.43 -9.55
CA VAL A 302 10.10 6.89 -9.61
C VAL A 302 11.44 7.38 -10.16
N GLY A 303 11.65 7.28 -11.47
CA GLY A 303 12.91 7.68 -12.13
C GLY A 303 13.35 9.11 -11.82
N THR A 304 12.40 10.02 -11.60
CA THR A 304 12.68 11.42 -11.22
C THR A 304 13.29 11.57 -9.83
N PHE A 305 13.19 10.57 -8.96
CA PHE A 305 13.94 10.52 -7.70
C PHE A 305 15.46 10.44 -7.99
N ASN A 306 15.86 9.60 -8.95
CA ASN A 306 17.26 9.47 -9.36
C ASN A 306 17.75 10.72 -10.09
N ASP A 307 16.90 11.34 -10.93
CA ASP A 307 17.22 12.62 -11.56
C ASP A 307 17.45 13.72 -10.52
N ALA A 308 16.63 13.76 -9.46
CA ALA A 308 16.81 14.70 -8.36
C ALA A 308 18.11 14.44 -7.60
N ALA A 309 18.50 13.18 -7.39
CA ALA A 309 19.80 12.84 -6.79
C ALA A 309 20.96 13.36 -7.65
N ARG A 310 20.88 13.19 -8.98
CA ARG A 310 21.88 13.68 -9.93
C ARG A 310 21.99 15.21 -9.94
N LEU A 311 20.86 15.91 -9.94
CA LEU A 311 20.80 17.38 -9.87
C LEU A 311 21.32 17.92 -8.53
N ALA A 312 21.26 17.12 -7.47
CA ALA A 312 21.81 17.42 -6.15
C ALA A 312 23.29 16.99 -5.99
N ASP A 313 24.01 16.75 -7.10
CA ASP A 313 25.40 16.32 -7.16
C ASP A 313 25.66 14.99 -6.42
N ASP A 314 24.79 14.00 -6.66
CA ASP A 314 24.84 12.65 -6.12
C ASP A 314 25.19 12.61 -4.61
N PRO A 315 24.24 12.99 -3.71
CA PRO A 315 24.49 13.06 -2.27
C PRO A 315 25.14 11.81 -1.66
N GLU A 316 24.91 10.62 -2.23
CA GLU A 316 25.55 9.36 -1.83
C GLU A 316 27.09 9.42 -1.79
N LYS A 317 27.73 10.27 -2.62
CA LYS A 317 29.20 10.39 -2.70
C LYS A 317 29.80 11.19 -1.56
N ARG A 318 29.02 12.07 -0.93
CA ARG A 318 29.47 12.99 0.12
C ARG A 318 28.93 12.64 1.50
N PHE A 319 27.85 11.88 1.59
CA PHE A 319 27.36 11.38 2.87
C PHE A 319 28.26 10.24 3.38
N ARG A 320 28.72 10.37 4.63
CA ARG A 320 29.45 9.33 5.35
C ARG A 320 28.47 8.24 5.78
N ARG A 321 28.69 7.03 5.27
CA ARG A 321 27.94 5.83 5.67
C ARG A 321 28.60 5.15 6.86
N VAL A 322 27.96 5.24 8.02
CA VAL A 322 28.38 4.58 9.26
C VAL A 322 27.74 3.19 9.33
N SER A 323 28.57 2.16 9.13
CA SER A 323 28.14 0.76 9.22
C SER A 323 28.09 0.27 10.67
N PHE A 324 27.07 -0.51 11.03
CA PHE A 324 26.96 -1.16 12.34
C PHE A 324 26.35 -2.58 12.26
N GLU A 325 26.63 -3.43 13.25
CA GLU A 325 25.99 -4.75 13.40
C GLU A 325 24.70 -4.62 14.22
N HIS A 326 23.55 -4.94 13.63
CA HIS A 326 22.24 -4.91 14.28
C HIS A 326 21.95 -6.20 15.08
N LYS A 327 22.30 -7.36 14.51
CA LYS A 327 22.04 -8.71 15.01
C LYS A 327 20.54 -9.03 15.13
N PRO A 328 19.79 -9.04 14.00
CA PRO A 328 18.39 -9.48 13.99
C PRO A 328 18.29 -10.95 14.39
N ASP A 329 17.24 -11.31 15.13
CA ASP A 329 16.98 -12.69 15.58
C ASP A 329 16.17 -13.51 14.57
N PHE A 330 15.58 -12.86 13.55
CA PHE A 330 14.67 -13.43 12.56
C PHE A 330 13.54 -14.27 13.19
N GLY A 331 13.06 -13.86 14.37
CA GLY A 331 11.93 -14.49 15.04
C GLY A 331 10.57 -13.95 14.58
N ASP A 332 9.50 -14.68 14.92
CA ASP A 332 8.14 -14.14 14.80
C ASP A 332 7.86 -13.18 15.97
N ILE A 333 7.75 -11.90 15.63
CA ILE A 333 7.41 -10.81 16.55
C ILE A 333 6.07 -10.16 16.18
N GLY A 334 5.25 -10.86 15.38
CA GLY A 334 4.03 -10.35 14.78
C GLY A 334 4.27 -9.21 13.79
N LEU A 335 3.20 -8.69 13.20
CA LEU A 335 3.22 -7.54 12.28
C LEU A 335 2.44 -6.37 12.91
N LEU A 336 3.13 -5.26 13.16
CA LEU A 336 2.56 -3.99 13.64
C LEU A 336 2.30 -3.06 12.45
N ARG A 337 1.36 -3.47 11.60
CA ARG A 337 0.95 -2.75 10.40
C ARG A 337 -0.50 -3.08 10.07
N ASP A 338 -1.29 -2.07 9.70
CA ASP A 338 -2.64 -2.31 9.18
C ASP A 338 -2.58 -2.75 7.71
N THR A 339 -2.60 -4.06 7.49
CA THR A 339 -2.61 -4.63 6.13
C THR A 339 -4.05 -4.77 5.64
N ARG A 340 -4.38 -4.03 4.58
CA ARG A 340 -5.72 -4.01 3.98
C ARG A 340 -6.02 -5.34 3.28
N ARG A 341 -7.18 -5.94 3.56
CA ARG A 341 -7.69 -7.12 2.84
C ARG A 341 -7.95 -6.86 1.36
N PHE A 342 -8.45 -5.67 1.03
CA PHE A 342 -8.80 -5.28 -0.33
C PHE A 342 -7.96 -4.05 -0.72
N PRO A 343 -6.75 -4.20 -1.27
CA PRO A 343 -5.87 -3.06 -1.52
C PRO A 343 -6.43 -2.02 -2.53
N PHE A 344 -7.38 -2.45 -3.36
CA PHE A 344 -8.10 -1.63 -4.33
C PHE A 344 -9.37 -0.96 -3.78
N VAL A 345 -9.77 -1.27 -2.55
CA VAL A 345 -10.98 -0.74 -1.91
C VAL A 345 -10.59 -0.08 -0.60
N PRO A 346 -10.88 1.21 -0.38
CA PRO A 346 -10.66 1.83 0.91
C PRO A 346 -11.39 1.11 2.03
N ASN A 347 -10.67 0.78 3.10
CA ASN A 347 -11.23 0.26 4.34
C ASN A 347 -11.57 1.37 5.34
N THR A 348 -11.34 2.64 5.00
CA THR A 348 -11.78 3.82 5.76
C THR A 348 -13.13 4.28 5.21
N PRO A 349 -14.23 4.15 5.98
CA PRO A 349 -15.57 4.50 5.51
C PRO A 349 -15.68 5.93 4.97
N GLU A 350 -14.90 6.86 5.53
CA GLU A 350 -14.90 8.27 5.14
C GLU A 350 -14.24 8.52 3.78
N LYS A 351 -13.36 7.61 3.34
CA LYS A 351 -12.68 7.70 2.04
C LYS A 351 -13.37 6.85 0.95
N LEU A 352 -14.08 5.78 1.33
CA LEU A 352 -14.72 4.88 0.37
C LEU A 352 -15.64 5.60 -0.61
N ASP A 353 -16.49 6.51 -0.12
CA ASP A 353 -17.42 7.23 -0.98
C ASP A 353 -16.68 8.23 -1.91
N ALA A 354 -15.54 8.80 -1.48
CA ALA A 354 -14.72 9.68 -2.30
C ALA A 354 -13.98 8.91 -3.41
N ASP A 355 -13.37 7.77 -3.10
CA ASP A 355 -12.70 6.93 -4.10
C ASP A 355 -13.70 6.33 -5.10
N CYS A 356 -14.89 5.92 -4.64
CA CYS A 356 -15.96 5.47 -5.54
C CYS A 356 -16.44 6.59 -6.46
N TYR A 357 -16.59 7.82 -5.93
CA TYR A 357 -16.91 8.99 -6.73
C TYR A 357 -15.84 9.23 -7.82
N GLU A 358 -14.55 9.22 -7.46
CA GLU A 358 -13.45 9.41 -8.42
C GLU A 358 -13.45 8.31 -9.48
N ALA A 359 -13.50 7.05 -9.05
CA ALA A 359 -13.45 5.90 -9.93
C ALA A 359 -14.60 5.90 -10.95
N PHE A 360 -15.82 6.16 -10.49
CA PHE A 360 -17.01 6.22 -11.34
C PHE A 360 -16.92 7.37 -12.35
N ASN A 361 -16.52 8.58 -11.91
CA ASN A 361 -16.44 9.72 -12.81
C ASN A 361 -15.29 9.58 -13.83
N ILE A 362 -14.15 8.96 -13.48
CA ILE A 362 -13.09 8.62 -14.44
C ILE A 362 -13.65 7.76 -15.59
N GLN A 363 -14.45 6.75 -15.27
CA GLN A 363 -15.07 5.88 -16.25
C GLN A 363 -16.07 6.63 -17.15
N VAL A 364 -16.95 7.45 -16.54
CA VAL A 364 -17.94 8.26 -17.26
C VAL A 364 -17.28 9.25 -18.21
N GLU A 365 -16.31 10.03 -17.74
CA GLU A 365 -15.60 11.02 -18.56
C GLU A 365 -14.80 10.36 -19.70
N GLY A 366 -14.18 9.21 -19.44
CA GLY A 366 -13.47 8.44 -20.45
C GLY A 366 -14.37 7.98 -21.59
N LEU A 367 -15.55 7.42 -21.26
CA LEU A 367 -16.52 6.97 -22.24
C LEU A 367 -17.18 8.14 -22.98
N LEU A 368 -17.54 9.21 -22.27
CA LEU A 368 -18.10 10.44 -22.84
C LEU A 368 -17.17 11.00 -23.91
N LYS A 369 -15.88 11.19 -23.58
CA LYS A 369 -14.90 11.72 -24.52
C LYS A 369 -14.74 10.82 -25.74
N ARG A 370 -14.76 9.49 -25.55
CA ARG A 370 -14.66 8.52 -26.65
C ARG A 370 -15.87 8.62 -27.60
N PHE A 371 -17.08 8.67 -27.05
CA PHE A 371 -18.31 8.78 -27.82
C PHE A 371 -18.29 10.03 -28.73
N GLN A 372 -17.94 11.19 -28.16
CA GLN A 372 -17.82 12.44 -28.90
C GLN A 372 -16.73 12.39 -29.99
N ALA A 373 -15.53 11.91 -29.64
CA ALA A 373 -14.37 11.91 -30.55
C ALA A 373 -14.54 10.95 -31.73
N ALA A 374 -15.29 9.87 -31.55
CA ALA A 374 -15.61 8.93 -32.62
C ALA A 374 -16.79 9.39 -33.48
N HIS A 375 -17.46 10.50 -33.13
CA HIS A 375 -18.74 10.90 -33.72
C HIS A 375 -19.77 9.76 -33.73
N ALA A 376 -19.76 8.95 -32.66
CA ALA A 376 -20.67 7.81 -32.55
C ALA A 376 -22.10 8.31 -32.37
N GLU A 377 -23.06 7.64 -33.00
CA GLU A 377 -24.48 7.96 -32.81
C GLU A 377 -25.09 7.19 -31.65
N ARG A 378 -24.54 5.99 -31.40
CA ARG A 378 -25.05 4.97 -30.47
C ARG A 378 -23.92 4.30 -29.68
N LEU A 379 -24.22 3.79 -28.49
CA LEU A 379 -23.39 2.83 -27.76
C LEU A 379 -24.03 1.45 -27.87
N VAL A 380 -23.23 0.40 -28.09
CA VAL A 380 -23.70 -1.00 -28.17
C VAL A 380 -23.07 -1.78 -27.03
N ILE A 381 -23.88 -2.48 -26.25
CA ILE A 381 -23.41 -3.21 -25.06
C ILE A 381 -24.15 -4.53 -24.88
N GLY A 382 -23.42 -5.59 -24.55
CA GLY A 382 -24.00 -6.85 -24.10
C GLY A 382 -24.29 -6.81 -22.60
N VAL A 383 -25.52 -7.13 -22.20
CA VAL A 383 -25.98 -7.11 -20.80
C VAL A 383 -26.37 -8.52 -20.37
N SER A 384 -25.51 -9.11 -19.53
CA SER A 384 -25.69 -10.48 -19.02
C SER A 384 -26.49 -10.55 -17.72
N GLY A 385 -26.70 -9.41 -17.05
CA GLY A 385 -27.26 -9.37 -15.69
C GLY A 385 -26.24 -9.65 -14.58
N GLY A 386 -24.96 -9.87 -14.95
CA GLY A 386 -23.84 -9.91 -14.01
C GLY A 386 -23.33 -8.52 -13.61
N LEU A 387 -22.43 -8.48 -12.63
CA LEU A 387 -21.94 -7.22 -12.04
C LEU A 387 -21.25 -6.30 -13.06
N ASP A 388 -20.39 -6.82 -13.93
CA ASP A 388 -19.54 -5.96 -14.78
C ASP A 388 -20.32 -5.31 -15.91
N SER A 389 -21.21 -6.08 -16.55
CA SER A 389 -22.09 -5.55 -17.60
C SER A 389 -23.13 -4.58 -17.02
N THR A 390 -23.63 -4.85 -15.81
CA THR A 390 -24.47 -3.92 -15.05
C THR A 390 -23.73 -2.60 -14.78
N HIS A 391 -22.50 -2.68 -14.26
CA HIS A 391 -21.69 -1.50 -13.97
C HIS A 391 -21.36 -0.70 -15.23
N ALA A 392 -20.96 -1.36 -16.32
CA ALA A 392 -20.69 -0.70 -17.59
C ALA A 392 -21.93 -0.02 -18.18
N LEU A 393 -23.12 -0.63 -18.02
CA LEU A 393 -24.38 -0.05 -18.49
C LEU A 393 -24.75 1.21 -17.72
N ILE A 394 -24.61 1.21 -16.38
CA ILE A 394 -24.90 2.42 -15.58
C ILE A 394 -23.88 3.53 -15.90
N VAL A 395 -22.59 3.21 -16.12
CA VAL A 395 -21.61 4.19 -16.60
C VAL A 395 -22.02 4.78 -17.96
N ALA A 396 -22.48 3.94 -18.90
CA ALA A 396 -22.97 4.40 -20.20
C ALA A 396 -24.20 5.30 -20.09
N ALA A 397 -25.17 4.93 -19.23
CA ALA A 397 -26.36 5.74 -18.95
C ALA A 397 -25.97 7.12 -18.41
N LYS A 398 -25.06 7.16 -17.43
CA LYS A 398 -24.58 8.43 -16.87
C LYS A 398 -23.82 9.28 -17.88
N ALA A 399 -23.04 8.65 -18.77
CA ALA A 399 -22.35 9.38 -19.85
C ALA A 399 -23.34 10.04 -20.81
N MET A 400 -24.46 9.38 -21.16
CA MET A 400 -25.52 9.99 -21.97
C MET A 400 -26.20 11.15 -21.23
N ASP A 401 -26.52 10.97 -19.94
CA ASP A 401 -27.13 12.03 -19.12
C ASP A 401 -26.25 13.28 -19.07
N ARG A 402 -24.93 13.10 -18.85
CA ARG A 402 -23.96 14.19 -18.81
C ARG A 402 -23.81 14.91 -20.15
N LEU A 403 -24.02 14.21 -21.26
CA LEU A 403 -24.05 14.79 -22.61
C LEU A 403 -25.39 15.48 -22.93
N GLY A 404 -26.41 15.34 -22.09
CA GLY A 404 -27.77 15.80 -22.40
C GLY A 404 -28.40 15.02 -23.56
N LEU A 405 -27.95 13.77 -23.79
CA LEU A 405 -28.45 12.90 -24.85
C LEU A 405 -29.44 11.88 -24.29
N PRO A 406 -30.43 11.44 -25.08
CA PRO A 406 -31.37 10.43 -24.63
C PRO A 406 -30.66 9.08 -24.43
N ARG A 407 -31.06 8.36 -23.37
CA ARG A 407 -30.50 7.05 -23.01
C ARG A 407 -30.85 5.95 -24.02
N ASP A 408 -31.87 6.14 -24.86
CA ASP A 408 -32.20 5.25 -25.99
C ASP A 408 -31.09 5.17 -27.06
N ARG A 409 -30.07 6.05 -26.98
CA ARG A 409 -28.83 5.90 -27.77
C ARG A 409 -27.96 4.74 -27.31
N ILE A 410 -28.25 4.15 -26.16
CA ILE A 410 -27.62 2.93 -25.68
C ILE A 410 -28.45 1.75 -26.17
N LEU A 411 -27.84 0.94 -27.01
CA LEU A 411 -28.40 -0.29 -27.57
C LEU A 411 -27.88 -1.46 -26.73
N ALA A 412 -28.73 -1.92 -25.83
CA ALA A 412 -28.39 -2.95 -24.86
C ALA A 412 -28.96 -4.30 -25.29
N PHE A 413 -28.12 -5.32 -25.38
CA PHE A 413 -28.51 -6.64 -25.87
C PHE A 413 -28.32 -7.70 -24.79
N THR A 414 -29.38 -8.44 -24.46
CA THR A 414 -29.22 -9.72 -23.78
C THR A 414 -29.12 -10.84 -24.81
N MET A 415 -28.16 -11.76 -24.63
CA MET A 415 -27.75 -12.70 -25.68
C MET A 415 -27.70 -14.14 -25.16
N PRO A 416 -28.86 -14.79 -24.95
CA PRO A 416 -28.95 -16.08 -24.30
C PRO A 416 -28.22 -17.18 -25.09
N GLY A 417 -27.41 -17.97 -24.38
CA GLY A 417 -26.72 -19.15 -24.88
C GLY A 417 -27.35 -20.44 -24.37
N PHE A 418 -26.60 -21.55 -24.38
CA PHE A 418 -27.12 -22.86 -23.96
C PHE A 418 -27.35 -22.98 -22.44
N ALA A 419 -26.74 -22.10 -21.64
CA ALA A 419 -26.73 -22.17 -20.17
C ALA A 419 -27.24 -20.89 -19.48
N THR A 420 -27.85 -19.96 -20.23
CA THR A 420 -28.37 -18.71 -19.67
C THR A 420 -29.56 -18.99 -18.74
N SER A 421 -29.51 -18.44 -17.53
CA SER A 421 -30.60 -18.61 -16.56
C SER A 421 -31.72 -17.58 -16.80
N GLU A 422 -32.97 -17.95 -16.50
CA GLU A 422 -34.09 -17.00 -16.58
C GLU A 422 -33.94 -15.85 -15.58
N HIS A 423 -33.24 -16.09 -14.46
CA HIS A 423 -33.05 -15.10 -13.40
C HIS A 423 -32.12 -13.96 -13.83
N THR A 424 -30.92 -14.25 -14.32
CA THR A 424 -29.94 -13.23 -14.76
C THR A 424 -30.41 -12.48 -16.01
N LYS A 425 -31.04 -13.19 -16.95
CA LYS A 425 -31.73 -12.59 -18.11
C LYS A 425 -32.85 -11.66 -17.66
N GLY A 426 -33.64 -12.08 -16.65
CA GLY A 426 -34.67 -11.25 -16.03
C GLY A 426 -34.10 -9.96 -15.43
N ASN A 427 -32.99 -10.06 -14.70
CA ASN A 427 -32.28 -8.90 -14.15
C ASN A 427 -31.76 -7.95 -15.25
N ALA A 428 -31.16 -8.48 -16.31
CA ALA A 428 -30.70 -7.68 -17.45
C ALA A 428 -31.86 -6.88 -18.07
N TRP A 429 -32.99 -7.54 -18.34
CA TRP A 429 -34.18 -6.89 -18.88
C TRP A 429 -34.80 -5.86 -17.94
N ALA A 430 -34.87 -6.15 -16.64
CA ALA A 430 -35.36 -5.21 -15.64
C ALA A 430 -34.51 -3.94 -15.64
N LEU A 431 -33.18 -4.09 -15.62
CA LEU A 431 -32.24 -2.97 -15.62
C LEU A 431 -32.33 -2.14 -16.91
N MET A 432 -32.37 -2.80 -18.07
CA MET A 432 -32.50 -2.11 -19.37
C MET A 432 -33.77 -1.25 -19.43
N ARG A 433 -34.91 -1.79 -18.97
CA ARG A 433 -36.16 -1.04 -18.92
C ARG A 433 -36.13 0.12 -17.94
N ALA A 434 -35.63 -0.11 -16.73
CA ALA A 434 -35.58 0.92 -15.68
C ALA A 434 -34.67 2.09 -16.08
N LEU A 435 -33.53 1.81 -16.74
CA LEU A 435 -32.64 2.86 -17.23
C LEU A 435 -33.19 3.61 -18.46
N GLY A 436 -34.22 3.09 -19.14
CA GLY A 436 -34.78 3.69 -20.35
C GLY A 436 -33.84 3.60 -21.56
N VAL A 437 -33.06 2.53 -21.67
CA VAL A 437 -32.21 2.25 -22.84
C VAL A 437 -32.98 1.48 -23.91
N ASP A 438 -32.46 1.45 -25.14
CA ASP A 438 -33.03 0.64 -26.22
C ASP A 438 -32.57 -0.81 -26.06
N GLY A 439 -33.40 -1.60 -25.37
CA GLY A 439 -33.13 -3.00 -25.01
C GLY A 439 -33.67 -3.99 -26.03
N ASP A 440 -32.85 -4.98 -26.39
CA ASP A 440 -33.17 -6.03 -27.37
C ASP A 440 -32.60 -7.40 -26.93
N GLU A 441 -33.11 -8.48 -27.52
CA GLU A 441 -32.68 -9.86 -27.22
C GLU A 441 -32.32 -10.62 -28.50
N ILE A 442 -31.13 -11.23 -28.52
CA ILE A 442 -30.67 -12.05 -29.64
C ILE A 442 -30.25 -13.42 -29.12
N ASP A 443 -31.06 -14.44 -29.42
CA ASP A 443 -30.71 -15.83 -29.15
C ASP A 443 -29.57 -16.31 -30.06
N ILE A 444 -28.41 -16.59 -29.47
CA ILE A 444 -27.21 -17.03 -30.21
C ILE A 444 -27.21 -18.54 -30.46
N ARG A 445 -28.11 -19.31 -29.85
CA ARG A 445 -28.10 -20.79 -29.93
C ARG A 445 -28.20 -21.31 -31.37
N PRO A 446 -29.03 -20.76 -32.28
CA PRO A 446 -29.07 -21.23 -33.66
C PRO A 446 -27.72 -21.06 -34.39
N ALA A 447 -27.10 -19.88 -34.28
CA ALA A 447 -25.80 -19.60 -34.88
C ALA A 447 -24.68 -20.46 -34.24
N ALA A 448 -24.71 -20.64 -32.92
CA ALA A 448 -23.75 -21.46 -32.20
C ALA A 448 -23.85 -22.95 -32.59
N ARG A 449 -25.08 -23.48 -32.73
CA ARG A 449 -25.28 -24.87 -33.21
C ARG A 449 -24.72 -25.05 -34.62
N GLN A 450 -24.98 -24.10 -35.53
CA GLN A 450 -24.45 -24.16 -36.88
C GLN A 450 -22.92 -24.14 -36.89
N MET A 451 -22.30 -23.20 -36.18
CA MET A 451 -20.83 -23.09 -36.11
C MET A 451 -20.19 -24.33 -35.50
N LEU A 452 -20.79 -24.90 -34.45
CA LEU A 452 -20.32 -26.16 -33.85
C LEU A 452 -20.45 -27.34 -34.83
N ALA A 453 -21.54 -27.39 -35.60
CA ALA A 453 -21.75 -28.42 -36.63
C ALA A 453 -20.72 -28.30 -37.76
N ASP A 454 -20.47 -27.08 -38.25
CA ASP A 454 -19.50 -26.82 -39.33
C ASP A 454 -18.07 -27.22 -38.93
N MET A 455 -17.75 -27.14 -37.63
CA MET A 455 -16.47 -27.59 -37.08
C MET A 455 -16.42 -29.09 -36.75
N GLY A 456 -17.52 -29.82 -36.90
CA GLY A 456 -17.63 -31.23 -36.51
C GLY A 456 -17.52 -31.45 -34.99
N HIS A 457 -17.96 -30.49 -34.17
CA HIS A 457 -17.90 -30.61 -32.71
C HIS A 457 -18.97 -31.60 -32.20
N PRO A 458 -18.66 -32.56 -31.31
CA PRO A 458 -19.60 -33.62 -30.89
C PRO A 458 -20.93 -33.15 -30.29
N PHE A 459 -20.97 -31.93 -29.72
CA PHE A 459 -22.22 -31.31 -29.26
C PHE A 459 -23.25 -31.12 -30.37
N ALA A 460 -22.82 -30.86 -31.61
CA ALA A 460 -23.73 -30.73 -32.75
C ALA A 460 -24.47 -32.04 -33.04
N ASP A 461 -23.83 -33.18 -32.76
CA ASP A 461 -24.39 -34.53 -32.91
C ASP A 461 -25.16 -35.02 -31.66
N GLY A 462 -25.42 -34.13 -30.70
CA GLY A 462 -26.19 -34.43 -29.49
C GLY A 462 -25.38 -35.01 -28.32
N GLN A 463 -24.05 -35.05 -28.40
CA GLN A 463 -23.21 -35.48 -27.27
C GLN A 463 -23.01 -34.31 -26.27
N PRO A 464 -23.20 -34.49 -24.96
CA PRO A 464 -23.11 -33.40 -23.98
C PRO A 464 -21.64 -33.07 -23.62
N ILE A 465 -20.83 -32.73 -24.62
CA ILE A 465 -19.44 -32.30 -24.45
C ILE A 465 -19.41 -30.76 -24.38
N TYR A 466 -18.95 -30.24 -23.24
CA TYR A 466 -18.90 -28.81 -22.93
C TYR A 466 -17.45 -28.39 -22.67
N ASP A 467 -16.63 -28.42 -23.72
CA ASP A 467 -15.21 -28.08 -23.64
C ASP A 467 -14.97 -26.57 -23.85
N VAL A 468 -13.70 -26.17 -23.87
CA VAL A 468 -13.29 -24.78 -24.13
C VAL A 468 -13.74 -24.29 -25.51
N THR A 469 -13.88 -25.19 -26.50
CA THR A 469 -14.37 -24.86 -27.84
C THR A 469 -15.84 -24.44 -27.77
N PHE A 470 -16.67 -25.23 -27.08
CA PHE A 470 -18.07 -24.94 -26.85
C PHE A 470 -18.30 -23.60 -26.13
N GLU A 471 -17.51 -23.30 -25.10
CA GLU A 471 -17.55 -22.02 -24.39
C GLU A 471 -17.14 -20.85 -25.31
N ASN A 472 -16.02 -20.98 -26.04
CA ASN A 472 -15.47 -19.93 -26.88
C ASN A 472 -16.35 -19.60 -28.10
N VAL A 473 -17.05 -20.57 -28.70
CA VAL A 473 -18.00 -20.29 -29.80
C VAL A 473 -19.08 -19.32 -29.34
N GLN A 474 -19.64 -19.55 -28.14
CA GLN A 474 -20.69 -18.68 -27.60
C GLN A 474 -20.14 -17.28 -27.28
N ALA A 475 -18.97 -17.17 -26.63
CA ALA A 475 -18.35 -15.89 -26.32
C ALA A 475 -17.99 -15.09 -27.60
N GLY A 476 -17.46 -15.79 -28.61
CA GLY A 476 -17.11 -15.20 -29.90
C GLY A 476 -18.31 -14.70 -30.67
N LEU A 477 -19.38 -15.49 -30.77
CA LEU A 477 -20.61 -15.08 -31.45
C LEU A 477 -21.25 -13.85 -30.82
N ARG A 478 -21.30 -13.77 -29.48
CA ARG A 478 -21.82 -12.57 -28.79
C ARG A 478 -21.06 -11.33 -29.23
N THR A 479 -19.74 -11.40 -29.22
CA THR A 479 -18.88 -10.30 -29.63
C THR A 479 -19.06 -9.95 -31.10
N ASP A 480 -19.10 -10.95 -31.98
CA ASP A 480 -19.29 -10.73 -33.42
C ASP A 480 -20.60 -9.97 -33.70
N TYR A 481 -21.73 -10.47 -33.18
CA TYR A 481 -23.01 -9.80 -33.26
C TYR A 481 -22.95 -8.35 -32.76
N LEU A 482 -22.37 -8.09 -31.58
CA LEU A 482 -22.26 -6.73 -31.04
C LEU A 482 -21.47 -5.80 -31.98
N PHE A 483 -20.37 -6.28 -32.58
CA PHE A 483 -19.62 -5.50 -33.57
C PHE A 483 -20.39 -5.31 -34.88
N ARG A 484 -21.15 -6.31 -35.35
CA ARG A 484 -22.00 -6.17 -36.54
C ARG A 484 -23.14 -5.19 -36.30
N LEU A 485 -23.76 -5.22 -35.13
CA LEU A 485 -24.81 -4.30 -34.69
C LEU A 485 -24.27 -2.87 -34.56
N ALA A 486 -23.08 -2.70 -33.99
CA ALA A 486 -22.40 -1.42 -33.92
C ALA A 486 -22.18 -0.82 -35.32
N ASN A 487 -21.69 -1.62 -36.28
CA ASN A 487 -21.53 -1.17 -37.66
C ASN A 487 -22.87 -0.82 -38.32
N GLN A 488 -23.88 -1.67 -38.14
CA GLN A 488 -25.21 -1.47 -38.73
C GLN A 488 -25.88 -0.20 -38.19
N ARG A 489 -25.64 0.16 -36.92
CA ARG A 489 -26.35 1.22 -36.20
C ARG A 489 -25.46 2.43 -35.87
N GLY A 490 -24.30 2.57 -36.53
CA GLY A 490 -23.40 3.72 -36.38
C GLY A 490 -22.84 3.92 -34.96
N GLY A 491 -22.59 2.83 -34.24
CA GLY A 491 -22.25 2.84 -32.82
C GLY A 491 -20.88 2.28 -32.46
N LEU A 492 -20.58 2.31 -31.16
CA LEU A 492 -19.37 1.73 -30.57
C LEU A 492 -19.72 0.61 -29.58
N VAL A 493 -19.03 -0.51 -29.69
CA VAL A 493 -19.11 -1.59 -28.69
C VAL A 493 -18.40 -1.16 -27.39
N VAL A 494 -19.15 -1.17 -26.30
CA VAL A 494 -18.67 -0.92 -24.93
C VAL A 494 -18.29 -2.25 -24.29
N GLY A 495 -17.02 -2.42 -23.97
CA GLY A 495 -16.49 -3.63 -23.33
C GLY A 495 -16.68 -3.63 -21.82
N THR A 496 -17.05 -4.79 -21.27
CA THR A 496 -17.41 -4.97 -19.86
C THR A 496 -16.34 -5.67 -19.04
N GLY A 497 -15.33 -6.26 -19.67
CA GLY A 497 -14.28 -7.02 -18.98
C GLY A 497 -13.49 -6.19 -17.98
N ASP A 498 -13.23 -6.77 -16.82
CA ASP A 498 -12.63 -6.08 -15.67
C ASP A 498 -11.12 -6.32 -15.53
N LEU A 499 -10.47 -5.57 -14.63
CA LEU A 499 -9.02 -5.65 -14.41
C LEU A 499 -8.57 -7.02 -13.90
N SER A 500 -9.38 -7.70 -13.10
CA SER A 500 -9.06 -9.01 -12.52
C SER A 500 -9.15 -10.11 -13.57
N GLU A 501 -10.13 -10.04 -14.47
CA GLU A 501 -10.24 -10.89 -15.65
C GLU A 501 -9.04 -10.70 -16.58
N LEU A 502 -8.63 -9.44 -16.82
CA LEU A 502 -7.42 -9.13 -17.59
C LEU A 502 -6.15 -9.67 -16.91
N ALA A 503 -6.04 -9.61 -15.59
CA ALA A 503 -4.91 -10.14 -14.83
C ALA A 503 -4.77 -11.65 -14.98
N LEU A 504 -5.90 -12.36 -14.87
CA LEU A 504 -5.96 -13.82 -14.90
C LEU A 504 -6.07 -14.36 -16.35
N GLY A 505 -6.24 -13.50 -17.35
CA GLY A 505 -6.57 -13.91 -18.71
C GLY A 505 -7.87 -14.71 -18.78
N TRP A 506 -8.83 -14.36 -17.94
CA TRP A 506 -10.16 -14.99 -17.83
C TRP A 506 -11.14 -14.36 -18.83
N CYS A 507 -10.85 -14.55 -20.12
CA CYS A 507 -11.61 -14.04 -21.25
C CYS A 507 -11.31 -14.84 -22.52
N THR A 508 -12.17 -14.78 -23.52
CA THR A 508 -11.91 -15.30 -24.87
C THR A 508 -11.15 -14.24 -25.68
N TYR A 509 -9.98 -14.61 -26.22
CA TYR A 509 -9.09 -13.68 -26.95
C TYR A 509 -9.48 -13.53 -28.42
N GLY A 510 -9.36 -12.30 -28.95
CA GLY A 510 -9.59 -12.01 -30.36
C GLY A 510 -11.07 -11.74 -30.64
N VAL A 511 -11.77 -12.73 -31.20
CA VAL A 511 -13.23 -12.65 -31.34
C VAL A 511 -13.84 -13.21 -30.05
N GLY A 512 -14.00 -12.33 -29.06
CA GLY A 512 -14.46 -12.69 -27.72
C GLY A 512 -14.62 -11.48 -26.83
N ASP A 513 -15.09 -11.71 -25.60
CA ASP A 513 -15.45 -10.71 -24.60
C ASP A 513 -14.32 -9.73 -24.22
N GLN A 514 -13.07 -10.10 -24.51
CA GLN A 514 -11.92 -9.21 -24.39
C GLN A 514 -11.97 -8.01 -25.35
N MET A 515 -12.60 -8.14 -26.51
CA MET A 515 -12.56 -7.17 -27.59
C MET A 515 -13.77 -6.23 -27.56
N SER A 516 -13.51 -4.94 -27.74
CA SER A 516 -14.51 -3.87 -27.82
C SER A 516 -13.90 -2.64 -28.48
N HIS A 517 -14.70 -1.63 -28.78
CA HIS A 517 -14.15 -0.34 -29.20
C HIS A 517 -13.59 0.45 -28.01
N TYR A 518 -14.22 0.31 -26.83
CA TYR A 518 -13.78 0.95 -25.59
C TYR A 518 -14.18 0.11 -24.36
N ALA A 519 -13.21 -0.29 -23.54
CA ALA A 519 -13.39 -1.13 -22.35
C ALA A 519 -13.39 -0.27 -21.08
N VAL A 520 -14.59 0.07 -20.61
CA VAL A 520 -14.82 0.98 -19.47
C VAL A 520 -14.37 0.38 -18.14
N ASN A 521 -14.44 -0.95 -18.00
CA ASN A 521 -14.09 -1.66 -16.77
C ASN A 521 -12.63 -2.13 -16.71
N ALA A 522 -11.84 -1.93 -17.78
CA ALA A 522 -10.48 -2.47 -17.86
C ALA A 522 -9.50 -1.95 -16.78
N GLY A 523 -9.84 -0.85 -16.12
CA GLY A 523 -9.09 -0.28 -14.99
C GLY A 523 -9.67 -0.59 -13.60
N VAL A 524 -10.80 -1.29 -13.51
CA VAL A 524 -11.54 -1.55 -12.27
C VAL A 524 -11.44 -3.04 -11.90
N PRO A 525 -10.92 -3.41 -10.73
CA PRO A 525 -10.88 -4.81 -10.28
C PRO A 525 -12.25 -5.29 -9.82
N LYS A 526 -12.46 -6.62 -9.89
CA LYS A 526 -13.72 -7.28 -9.50
C LYS A 526 -14.16 -6.91 -8.10
N THR A 527 -13.20 -6.85 -7.16
CA THR A 527 -13.48 -6.50 -5.77
C THR A 527 -14.03 -5.08 -5.60
N LEU A 528 -13.73 -4.15 -6.51
CA LEU A 528 -14.19 -2.75 -6.47
C LEU A 528 -15.55 -2.55 -7.16
N ILE A 529 -15.88 -3.30 -8.22
CA ILE A 529 -17.14 -3.18 -8.98
C ILE A 529 -18.36 -3.15 -8.05
N GLN A 530 -18.44 -4.08 -7.10
CA GLN A 530 -19.57 -4.15 -6.17
C GLN A 530 -19.70 -2.91 -5.27
N PHE A 531 -18.59 -2.25 -4.91
CA PHE A 531 -18.63 -1.03 -4.11
C PHE A 531 -19.05 0.16 -4.96
N LEU A 532 -18.70 0.20 -6.24
CA LEU A 532 -19.17 1.24 -7.17
C LEU A 532 -20.69 1.16 -7.37
N ILE A 533 -21.24 -0.04 -7.54
CA ILE A 533 -22.69 -0.23 -7.67
C ILE A 533 -23.40 0.18 -6.36
N ARG A 534 -22.91 -0.28 -5.20
CA ARG A 534 -23.45 0.12 -3.89
C ARG A 534 -23.37 1.62 -3.64
N TRP A 535 -22.28 2.25 -4.07
CA TRP A 535 -22.11 3.69 -4.01
C TRP A 535 -23.13 4.41 -4.90
N CYS A 536 -23.37 3.94 -6.13
CA CYS A 536 -24.38 4.51 -7.03
C CYS A 536 -25.79 4.49 -6.40
N ILE A 537 -26.16 3.38 -5.74
CA ILE A 537 -27.44 3.26 -5.01
C ILE A 537 -27.50 4.26 -3.86
N ARG A 538 -26.47 4.27 -3.01
CA ARG A 538 -26.44 5.11 -1.79
C ARG A 538 -26.45 6.61 -2.13
N ASP A 539 -25.71 7.01 -3.14
CA ASP A 539 -25.60 8.38 -3.60
C ASP A 539 -26.75 8.77 -4.56
N ARG A 540 -27.70 7.86 -4.82
CA ARG A 540 -28.89 8.05 -5.66
C ARG A 540 -28.53 8.58 -7.05
N GLN A 541 -27.58 7.91 -7.69
CA GLN A 541 -27.17 8.24 -9.05
C GLN A 541 -28.29 7.98 -10.08
N TYR A 542 -29.29 7.16 -9.71
CA TYR A 542 -30.47 6.80 -10.50
C TYR A 542 -31.75 6.89 -9.66
N ASP A 543 -32.89 6.58 -10.27
CA ASP A 543 -34.18 6.58 -9.60
C ASP A 543 -34.37 5.35 -8.67
N PRO A 544 -35.33 5.41 -7.72
CA PRO A 544 -35.53 4.34 -6.75
C PRO A 544 -35.93 2.97 -7.31
N GLU A 545 -36.45 2.89 -8.55
CA GLU A 545 -36.75 1.61 -9.18
C GLU A 545 -35.48 0.96 -9.71
N THR A 546 -34.64 1.74 -10.40
CA THR A 546 -33.31 1.31 -10.84
C THR A 546 -32.46 0.84 -9.66
N ASP A 547 -32.45 1.58 -8.55
CA ASP A 547 -31.66 1.24 -7.37
C ASP A 547 -32.04 -0.14 -6.78
N LYS A 548 -33.34 -0.48 -6.73
CA LYS A 548 -33.81 -1.80 -6.26
C LYS A 548 -33.34 -2.93 -7.16
N ILE A 549 -33.26 -2.70 -8.46
CA ILE A 549 -32.77 -3.69 -9.43
C ILE A 549 -31.26 -3.90 -9.24
N LEU A 550 -30.51 -2.81 -9.02
CA LEU A 550 -29.08 -2.90 -8.72
C LEU A 550 -28.82 -3.67 -7.40
N GLU A 551 -29.65 -3.48 -6.37
CA GLU A 551 -29.60 -4.28 -5.14
C GLU A 551 -29.85 -5.77 -5.39
N ALA A 552 -30.86 -6.10 -6.22
CA ALA A 552 -31.15 -7.49 -6.58
C ALA A 552 -30.00 -8.15 -7.36
N ILE A 553 -29.36 -7.41 -8.28
CA ILE A 553 -28.19 -7.88 -9.02
C ILE A 553 -27.01 -8.12 -8.06
N LEU A 554 -26.76 -7.21 -7.11
CA LEU A 554 -25.72 -7.39 -6.09
C LEU A 554 -25.95 -8.61 -5.18
N ALA A 555 -27.20 -9.01 -4.98
CA ALA A 555 -27.57 -10.18 -4.18
C ALA A 555 -27.50 -11.50 -4.97
N THR A 556 -27.29 -11.45 -6.29
CA THR A 556 -27.23 -12.63 -7.15
C THR A 556 -25.83 -13.27 -7.11
N GLU A 557 -25.76 -14.59 -6.98
CA GLU A 557 -24.50 -15.34 -7.01
C GLU A 557 -23.81 -15.27 -8.40
N ILE A 558 -22.49 -15.08 -8.42
CA ILE A 558 -21.71 -14.92 -9.66
C ILE A 558 -21.36 -16.29 -10.27
N SER A 559 -21.72 -16.53 -11.54
CA SER A 559 -21.37 -17.74 -12.28
C SER A 559 -21.14 -17.47 -13.79
N PRO A 560 -20.26 -18.23 -14.49
CA PRO A 560 -20.14 -18.16 -15.94
C PRO A 560 -21.26 -18.99 -16.61
N GLU A 561 -22.23 -18.32 -17.23
CA GLU A 561 -23.38 -18.93 -17.90
C GLU A 561 -23.07 -19.53 -19.29
N LEU A 562 -22.01 -20.33 -19.38
CA LEU A 562 -21.57 -20.94 -20.65
C LEU A 562 -21.83 -22.44 -20.70
N VAL A 563 -21.91 -23.12 -19.55
CA VAL A 563 -22.13 -24.57 -19.44
C VAL A 563 -23.39 -24.85 -18.61
N PRO A 564 -24.30 -25.74 -19.04
CA PRO A 564 -25.47 -26.11 -18.26
C PRO A 564 -25.09 -26.67 -16.88
N ALA A 565 -25.98 -26.51 -15.88
CA ALA A 565 -25.76 -27.08 -14.55
C ALA A 565 -25.51 -28.60 -14.61
N GLY A 566 -24.68 -29.11 -13.70
CA GLY A 566 -24.38 -30.53 -13.60
C GLY A 566 -25.62 -31.38 -13.31
N ALA A 567 -25.51 -32.71 -13.43
CA ALA A 567 -26.61 -33.65 -13.11
C ALA A 567 -27.09 -33.58 -11.65
N ASP A 568 -26.30 -32.95 -10.76
CA ASP A 568 -26.58 -32.63 -9.36
C ASP A 568 -27.22 -31.25 -9.16
N GLY A 569 -27.46 -30.48 -10.24
CA GLY A 569 -27.97 -29.11 -10.19
C GLY A 569 -26.94 -28.07 -9.75
N ALA A 570 -25.68 -28.44 -9.53
CA ALA A 570 -24.64 -27.52 -9.11
C ALA A 570 -24.18 -26.63 -10.28
N ILE A 571 -24.21 -25.32 -10.06
CA ILE A 571 -23.69 -24.31 -10.97
C ILE A 571 -22.19 -24.14 -10.68
N GLN A 572 -21.33 -24.21 -11.71
CA GLN A 572 -19.90 -23.97 -11.51
C GLN A 572 -19.67 -22.49 -11.18
N SER A 573 -19.04 -22.19 -10.04
CA SER A 573 -18.59 -20.84 -9.70
C SER A 573 -17.25 -20.53 -10.38
N THR A 574 -17.12 -19.32 -10.96
CA THR A 574 -15.86 -18.85 -11.55
C THR A 574 -14.70 -18.91 -10.55
N GLU A 575 -14.95 -18.50 -9.30
CA GLU A 575 -13.94 -18.48 -8.23
C GLU A 575 -13.48 -19.88 -7.82
N ALA A 576 -14.29 -20.92 -8.05
CA ALA A 576 -13.86 -22.31 -7.82
C ALA A 576 -12.73 -22.73 -8.78
N ARG A 577 -12.69 -22.15 -9.99
CA ARG A 577 -11.67 -22.47 -11.02
C ARG A 577 -10.43 -21.58 -10.93
N ILE A 578 -10.62 -20.28 -10.71
CA ILE A 578 -9.52 -19.28 -10.72
C ILE A 578 -9.09 -18.80 -9.33
N GLY A 579 -9.80 -19.21 -8.29
CA GLY A 579 -9.60 -18.76 -6.91
C GLY A 579 -10.40 -17.51 -6.58
N PRO A 580 -10.47 -17.15 -5.28
CA PRO A 580 -11.20 -15.97 -4.84
C PRO A 580 -10.62 -14.69 -5.45
N TYR A 581 -11.47 -13.84 -6.03
CA TYR A 581 -11.06 -12.52 -6.54
C TYR A 581 -10.45 -11.66 -5.44
N ALA A 582 -10.90 -11.84 -4.19
CA ALA A 582 -10.32 -11.18 -3.03
C ALA A 582 -8.81 -11.44 -2.86
N LEU A 583 -8.37 -12.69 -3.09
CA LEU A 583 -6.94 -13.04 -3.06
C LEU A 583 -6.23 -12.63 -4.35
N ASN A 584 -6.84 -12.89 -5.51
CA ASN A 584 -6.22 -12.54 -6.80
C ASN A 584 -5.98 -11.03 -6.94
N ASP A 585 -6.92 -10.19 -6.50
CA ASP A 585 -6.78 -8.73 -6.51
C ASP A 585 -5.75 -8.27 -5.46
N PHE A 586 -5.65 -8.96 -4.32
CA PHE A 586 -4.58 -8.71 -3.36
C PHE A 586 -3.21 -8.97 -4.01
N PHE A 587 -3.03 -10.14 -4.63
CA PHE A 587 -1.79 -10.50 -5.32
C PHE A 587 -1.48 -9.52 -6.46
N LEU A 588 -2.48 -9.19 -7.27
CA LEU A 588 -2.35 -8.25 -8.38
C LEU A 588 -1.82 -6.90 -7.92
N HIS A 589 -2.37 -6.36 -6.83
CA HIS A 589 -1.92 -5.08 -6.29
C HIS A 589 -0.43 -5.10 -5.96
N TYR A 590 0.02 -6.07 -5.18
CA TYR A 590 1.42 -6.12 -4.74
C TYR A 590 2.40 -6.51 -5.85
N VAL A 591 1.96 -7.29 -6.84
CA VAL A 591 2.78 -7.59 -8.03
C VAL A 591 2.90 -6.36 -8.95
N VAL A 592 1.79 -5.71 -9.31
CA VAL A 592 1.81 -4.63 -10.31
C VAL A 592 2.31 -3.33 -9.71
N ARG A 593 1.80 -2.93 -8.53
CA ARG A 593 2.16 -1.65 -7.92
C ARG A 593 3.59 -1.65 -7.41
N HIS A 594 3.99 -2.72 -6.73
CA HIS A 594 5.23 -2.77 -5.95
C HIS A 594 6.26 -3.78 -6.49
N GLY A 595 5.87 -4.76 -7.31
CA GLY A 595 6.76 -5.83 -7.78
C GLY A 595 7.38 -6.64 -6.64
N MET A 596 6.62 -6.86 -5.57
CA MET A 596 7.08 -7.61 -4.40
C MET A 596 7.33 -9.08 -4.72
N ALA A 597 8.25 -9.68 -3.98
CA ALA A 597 8.48 -11.12 -4.00
C ALA A 597 7.22 -11.90 -3.57
N PRO A 598 6.87 -13.01 -4.24
CA PRO A 598 5.72 -13.85 -3.87
C PRO A 598 5.67 -14.28 -2.40
N SER A 599 6.78 -14.66 -1.79
CA SER A 599 6.83 -15.05 -0.37
C SER A 599 6.38 -13.92 0.57
N LYS A 600 6.76 -12.67 0.27
CA LYS A 600 6.30 -11.47 0.97
C LYS A 600 4.82 -11.19 0.74
N ILE A 601 4.33 -11.37 -0.48
CA ILE A 601 2.90 -11.26 -0.78
C ILE A 601 2.10 -12.27 0.05
N ALA A 602 2.58 -13.52 0.16
CA ALA A 602 1.96 -14.54 0.98
C ALA A 602 1.99 -14.18 2.49
N PHE A 603 3.08 -13.60 2.98
CA PHE A 603 3.19 -13.11 4.37
C PHE A 603 2.17 -12.00 4.67
N LEU A 604 2.09 -10.98 3.81
CA LEU A 604 1.12 -9.90 3.97
C LEU A 604 -0.32 -10.41 3.85
N ALA A 605 -0.58 -11.33 2.91
CA ALA A 605 -1.89 -11.96 2.75
C ALA A 605 -2.27 -12.75 4.00
N LEU A 606 -1.34 -13.51 4.58
CA LEU A 606 -1.58 -14.27 5.80
C LEU A 606 -1.97 -13.33 6.95
N HIS A 607 -1.25 -12.22 7.14
CA HIS A 607 -1.59 -11.25 8.18
C HIS A 607 -2.92 -10.53 7.95
N ALA A 608 -3.31 -10.30 6.69
CA ALA A 608 -4.59 -9.69 6.36
C ALA A 608 -5.78 -10.66 6.48
N TRP A 609 -5.59 -11.94 6.17
CA TRP A 609 -6.68 -12.88 5.93
C TRP A 609 -6.80 -14.03 6.94
N ARG A 610 -5.79 -14.33 7.77
CA ARG A 610 -5.83 -15.51 8.66
C ARG A 610 -6.91 -15.49 9.73
N ASP A 611 -7.36 -14.30 10.13
CA ASP A 611 -8.34 -14.11 11.18
C ASP A 611 -9.39 -13.09 10.73
N ALA A 612 -10.60 -13.57 10.42
CA ALA A 612 -11.70 -12.74 9.96
C ALA A 612 -12.21 -11.76 11.03
N SER A 613 -11.91 -11.99 12.32
CA SER A 613 -12.29 -11.11 13.43
C SER A 613 -11.30 -9.97 13.66
N ALA A 614 -10.07 -10.09 13.15
CA ALA A 614 -9.03 -9.08 13.25
C ALA A 614 -9.01 -8.13 12.04
N GLY A 615 -8.39 -6.97 12.21
CA GLY A 615 -8.27 -5.95 11.16
C GLY A 615 -9.61 -5.35 10.73
N ARG A 616 -9.60 -4.55 9.66
CA ARG A 616 -10.79 -3.85 9.17
C ARG A 616 -11.41 -4.57 7.97
N TRP A 617 -12.72 -4.46 7.87
CA TRP A 617 -13.51 -4.84 6.70
C TRP A 617 -14.12 -3.58 6.09
N PRO A 618 -14.24 -3.48 4.75
CA PRO A 618 -15.02 -2.42 4.14
C PRO A 618 -16.47 -2.44 4.65
N ARG A 619 -17.07 -1.26 4.81
CA ARG A 619 -18.40 -1.05 5.42
C ARG A 619 -19.47 -1.98 4.85
N ASP A 620 -19.44 -2.19 3.54
CA ASP A 620 -20.52 -2.85 2.80
C ASP A 620 -20.30 -4.37 2.59
N VAL A 621 -19.33 -4.98 3.29
CA VAL A 621 -19.13 -6.45 3.26
C VAL A 621 -19.96 -7.14 4.35
N PRO A 622 -20.94 -8.00 3.97
CA PRO A 622 -21.80 -8.68 4.93
C PRO A 622 -21.02 -9.69 5.77
N LEU A 623 -21.47 -9.94 7.01
CA LEU A 623 -20.80 -10.85 7.95
C LEU A 623 -20.63 -12.27 7.37
N SER A 624 -21.62 -12.76 6.60
CA SER A 624 -21.56 -14.07 5.94
C SER A 624 -20.49 -14.18 4.86
N ALA A 625 -20.02 -13.06 4.30
CA ALA A 625 -18.96 -13.01 3.30
C ALA A 625 -17.56 -12.75 3.90
N ARG A 626 -17.46 -12.62 5.23
CA ARG A 626 -16.18 -12.39 5.92
C ARG A 626 -15.47 -13.72 6.15
N VAL A 627 -14.56 -14.03 5.24
CA VAL A 627 -13.81 -15.29 5.24
C VAL A 627 -12.40 -15.13 5.80
N ALA A 628 -11.83 -16.24 6.26
CA ALA A 628 -10.43 -16.34 6.63
C ALA A 628 -9.72 -17.34 5.70
N TYR A 629 -8.45 -17.08 5.39
CA TYR A 629 -7.62 -17.97 4.58
C TYR A 629 -6.36 -18.37 5.34
N ASP A 630 -6.06 -19.67 5.34
CA ASP A 630 -4.81 -20.20 5.86
C ASP A 630 -3.68 -20.08 4.84
N LEU A 631 -2.44 -20.31 5.29
CA LEU A 631 -1.26 -20.18 4.43
C LEU A 631 -1.27 -21.16 3.24
N PRO A 632 -1.64 -22.44 3.39
CA PRO A 632 -1.74 -23.35 2.24
C PRO A 632 -2.72 -22.87 1.17
N THR A 633 -3.89 -22.34 1.56
CA THR A 633 -4.87 -21.78 0.62
C THR A 633 -4.31 -20.56 -0.11
N ILE A 634 -3.65 -19.65 0.62
CA ILE A 634 -3.01 -18.47 0.04
C ILE A 634 -1.91 -18.89 -0.96
N ALA A 635 -1.04 -19.83 -0.56
CA ALA A 635 0.05 -20.32 -1.40
C ALA A 635 -0.45 -20.96 -2.70
N LEU A 636 -1.47 -21.82 -2.61
CA LEU A 636 -2.09 -22.48 -3.77
C LEU A 636 -2.61 -21.45 -4.79
N TRP A 637 -3.35 -20.45 -4.33
CA TRP A 637 -3.93 -19.46 -5.22
C TRP A 637 -2.89 -18.47 -5.73
N LEU A 638 -1.87 -18.14 -4.94
CA LEU A 638 -0.74 -17.33 -5.41
C LEU A 638 0.06 -18.05 -6.48
N GLU A 639 0.33 -19.35 -6.33
CA GLU A 639 1.01 -20.16 -7.36
C GLU A 639 0.24 -20.12 -8.69
N LYS A 640 -1.07 -20.37 -8.65
CA LYS A 640 -1.94 -20.29 -9.84
C LYS A 640 -1.98 -18.87 -10.42
N PHE A 641 -2.05 -17.85 -9.58
CA PHE A 641 -1.99 -16.45 -10.00
C PHE A 641 -0.69 -16.16 -10.75
N LEU A 642 0.47 -16.57 -10.23
CA LEU A 642 1.77 -16.33 -10.86
C LEU A 642 1.88 -16.99 -12.23
N VAL A 643 1.44 -18.24 -12.36
CA VAL A 643 1.39 -18.93 -13.66
C VAL A 643 0.50 -18.17 -14.64
N ARG A 644 -0.71 -17.81 -14.21
CA ARG A 644 -1.65 -17.10 -15.09
C ARG A 644 -1.10 -15.74 -15.49
N PHE A 645 -0.66 -14.94 -14.53
CA PHE A 645 -0.24 -13.57 -14.73
C PHE A 645 1.03 -13.45 -15.58
N PHE A 646 2.09 -14.22 -15.25
CA PHE A 646 3.39 -14.08 -15.90
C PHE A 646 3.58 -14.95 -17.14
N ALA A 647 2.88 -16.10 -17.26
CA ALA A 647 3.07 -17.00 -18.40
C ALA A 647 1.90 -17.05 -19.38
N THR A 648 0.64 -17.11 -18.91
CA THR A 648 -0.47 -17.50 -19.82
C THR A 648 -1.41 -16.37 -20.25
N SER A 649 -1.40 -15.22 -19.58
CA SER A 649 -2.39 -14.15 -19.82
C SER A 649 -1.85 -12.95 -20.59
N GLN A 650 -0.53 -12.76 -20.66
CA GLN A 650 0.05 -11.52 -21.21
C GLN A 650 -0.29 -11.29 -22.68
N PHE A 651 -0.34 -12.36 -23.51
CA PHE A 651 -0.71 -12.21 -24.93
C PHE A 651 -2.12 -11.63 -25.11
N LYS A 652 -3.05 -11.93 -24.20
CA LYS A 652 -4.41 -11.37 -24.22
C LYS A 652 -4.41 -9.88 -23.90
N ARG A 653 -3.48 -9.44 -23.04
CA ARG A 653 -3.31 -8.03 -22.65
C ARG A 653 -2.62 -7.20 -23.73
N SER A 654 -1.73 -7.81 -24.51
CA SER A 654 -0.98 -7.13 -25.59
C SER A 654 -1.89 -6.45 -26.63
N ALA A 655 -3.11 -6.95 -26.82
CA ALA A 655 -4.09 -6.40 -27.75
C ALA A 655 -5.40 -5.96 -27.07
N ILE A 656 -5.34 -5.31 -25.90
CA ILE A 656 -6.56 -4.80 -25.25
C ILE A 656 -7.08 -3.51 -25.89
N PRO A 657 -8.42 -3.33 -25.93
CA PRO A 657 -9.07 -2.08 -26.28
C PRO A 657 -8.58 -0.88 -25.47
N ASN A 658 -8.96 0.32 -25.91
CA ASN A 658 -8.75 1.53 -25.11
C ASN A 658 -9.70 1.51 -23.91
N GLY A 659 -9.24 2.06 -22.79
CA GLY A 659 -10.02 2.17 -21.55
C GLY A 659 -9.25 3.03 -20.55
N PRO A 660 -9.92 3.66 -19.59
CA PRO A 660 -9.25 4.52 -18.62
C PRO A 660 -8.54 3.67 -17.54
N LYS A 661 -7.38 4.14 -17.08
CA LYS A 661 -6.81 3.70 -15.80
C LYS A 661 -7.66 4.31 -14.68
N VAL A 662 -8.05 3.51 -13.70
CA VAL A 662 -8.90 3.96 -12.59
C VAL A 662 -8.15 3.92 -11.26
N SER A 663 -7.53 2.78 -10.92
CA SER A 663 -6.83 2.64 -9.64
C SER A 663 -5.40 3.20 -9.65
N SER A 664 -5.00 3.80 -8.53
CA SER A 664 -3.60 4.14 -8.23
C SER A 664 -2.69 2.91 -8.08
N GLY A 665 -3.27 1.74 -7.81
CA GLY A 665 -2.60 0.43 -7.82
C GLY A 665 -2.09 0.00 -9.21
N GLY A 666 -2.51 0.69 -10.27
CA GLY A 666 -2.13 0.41 -11.65
C GLY A 666 -3.25 -0.21 -12.48
N ALA A 667 -3.09 -0.16 -13.79
CA ALA A 667 -3.88 -0.88 -14.79
C ALA A 667 -2.98 -1.87 -15.56
N LEU A 668 -3.56 -2.60 -16.51
CA LEU A 668 -2.86 -3.65 -17.25
C LEU A 668 -2.68 -3.35 -18.75
N SER A 669 -2.73 -2.07 -19.12
CA SER A 669 -2.51 -1.67 -20.51
C SER A 669 -1.04 -1.84 -20.91
N PRO A 670 -0.74 -2.49 -22.06
CA PRO A 670 0.62 -2.59 -22.61
C PRO A 670 1.15 -1.23 -23.09
N ARG A 671 0.27 -0.22 -23.15
CA ARG A 671 0.59 1.18 -23.49
C ARG A 671 0.79 2.05 -22.24
N GLY A 672 0.49 1.52 -21.05
CA GLY A 672 0.54 2.24 -19.78
C GLY A 672 1.40 1.49 -18.77
N ASP A 673 0.81 1.14 -17.63
CA ASP A 673 1.53 0.67 -16.44
C ASP A 673 2.22 -0.70 -16.59
N TRP A 674 1.75 -1.58 -17.49
CA TRP A 674 2.25 -2.95 -17.57
C TRP A 674 2.80 -3.33 -18.95
N ARG A 675 4.12 -3.23 -19.11
CA ARG A 675 4.84 -3.57 -20.34
C ARG A 675 5.61 -4.87 -20.13
N ALA A 676 5.08 -5.98 -20.62
CA ALA A 676 5.67 -7.31 -20.45
C ALA A 676 5.62 -8.15 -21.75
N PRO A 677 6.59 -9.06 -21.95
CA PRO A 677 6.62 -9.98 -23.09
C PRO A 677 5.51 -11.02 -23.01
N SER A 678 4.96 -11.43 -24.16
CA SER A 678 3.83 -12.39 -24.22
C SER A 678 4.26 -13.86 -24.17
N ASP A 679 5.57 -14.09 -24.25
CA ASP A 679 6.29 -15.35 -24.38
C ASP A 679 7.22 -15.60 -23.18
N GLY A 680 6.89 -15.00 -22.03
CA GLY A 680 7.60 -15.18 -20.75
C GLY A 680 7.27 -16.49 -20.01
N THR A 681 7.95 -16.70 -18.89
CA THR A 681 7.74 -17.84 -17.98
C THR A 681 7.51 -17.36 -16.55
N ALA A 682 6.75 -18.12 -15.76
CA ALA A 682 6.54 -17.83 -14.33
C ALA A 682 7.62 -18.43 -13.40
N ARG A 683 8.62 -19.13 -13.96
CA ARG A 683 9.57 -19.97 -13.19
C ARG A 683 10.23 -19.27 -12.01
N VAL A 684 10.77 -18.06 -12.21
CA VAL A 684 11.51 -17.33 -11.16
C VAL A 684 10.63 -17.02 -9.96
N TRP A 685 9.37 -16.65 -10.18
CA TRP A 685 8.43 -16.36 -9.11
C TRP A 685 7.96 -17.62 -8.37
N LEU A 686 7.79 -18.74 -9.09
CA LEU A 686 7.43 -20.02 -8.47
C LEU A 686 8.57 -20.58 -7.61
N GLU A 687 9.80 -20.51 -8.10
CA GLU A 687 11.00 -20.90 -7.35
C GLU A 687 11.20 -20.03 -6.09
N GLU A 688 10.91 -18.72 -6.19
CA GLU A 688 10.96 -17.80 -5.04
C GLU A 688 9.90 -18.17 -4.00
N LEU A 689 8.65 -18.36 -4.42
CA LEU A 689 7.54 -18.73 -3.52
C LEU A 689 7.84 -20.04 -2.78
N ALA A 690 8.25 -21.09 -3.52
CA ALA A 690 8.53 -22.40 -2.94
C ALA A 690 9.68 -22.38 -1.93
N ARG A 691 10.70 -21.53 -2.15
CA ARG A 691 11.83 -21.37 -1.23
C ARG A 691 11.46 -20.54 0.01
N GLY A 692 10.58 -19.56 -0.13
CA GLY A 692 10.22 -18.63 0.95
C GLY A 692 9.18 -19.17 1.93
N LEU A 693 8.34 -20.12 1.51
CA LEU A 693 7.30 -20.71 2.35
C LEU A 693 7.83 -21.81 3.29
N PRO A 694 7.24 -21.96 4.50
CA PRO A 694 7.47 -23.14 5.32
C PRO A 694 6.97 -24.41 4.60
N GLN A 695 7.73 -25.51 4.72
CA GLN A 695 7.35 -26.82 4.17
C GLN A 695 6.20 -27.47 4.91
#